data_AF-A0A372JHF3-F1
#
_entry.id   AF-A0A372JHF3-F1
#
_cell.length_a   1.000
_cell.length_b   1.000
_cell.length_c   1.000
_cell.angle_alpha   90.00
_cell.angle_beta   90.00
_cell.angle_gamma   90.00
#
_symmetry.space_group_name_H-M   'P 1'
#
loop_
_entity.id
_entity.type
_entity.pdbx_description
1 polymer ?
#
loop_
_entity_poly.entity_id
_entity_poly.type
_entity_poly.pdbx_seq_one_letter_code
_entity_poly.pdbx_strand_id
1 'polypeptide(L)'
;AAPGEPAEGGALAILRGLAAERAELPAETVADGSRLLDDLHLSSITVGQIMNQAALALGVKPGSAPTNFATATLAELAEVLDGLAGSGGGAPETPVVTGAASWVRAFSIDLDEAPPPAVPDDARDGTAGEWRVFAPDGHPFAEPLARALRDARIGAGVLVCLPPDCAEADLGPALDGAKAALGGSRLVLVQHGRGAAAIAKTLRLEDPRVKVTVVTVPPPTDTDTDAPAEEAAPVVERVVAEAAATTGFSEVRYDAAGVRRVPTLRPLPVRPARTAAPLGADDVVLVTGGGKGITAECALALAEDSGAALAVLGRSDPAADAELAANLARMTGRGLRVRYVRADVTDPAAVRAAVAEAERDLGPVTGVLHGAGRNEPAALHGLDEAALHGALAPKVGGLQAVLDAVDTGRLRLLVTFGSIIGRAGLAGEAHYALANEWLAELTEAVAGWHPDCRCLCLEWSVWSGVGMGERLSVVESLARDGITAIPPDRGVELMRRLLADPDVPPVVVVSGRTGRVDTVRRAAGELPLLRFLGRPLVHYPGVELVTEVELNAGTDHYLADHLLDGNLLLPAVFGMEAMVQAGTAAAGRTDLPVIEAAEFERPVVVPPDGTTVVRVAAAVTDDGTVEVALRSAETGFAADHFRARLRFDAGDVPDGPPEQAADGVPGVALDPAADLYGPVLFQGGRFQRLRGYHRAAARRVDADVAVEPTDWFAGFLPDRLLLGDPGMRDALMHGNQVCVPDATLLPTGIERLHPAGDRASGEGVLRYCATERHRDGDTYVYDIAVRDSEGRVVERWDGLRLQAVRRTDGSGPWAPPLLGPYLERAVEDVLGLTAAVAVEPDDPGVPMASDPDGSDGGPDGSGGSGAAGGSVEARRARTALAASRALGRPVTVRYRADGRPETDAAGVLSAAHGAGVTLCVASDTTVSCDVETVADRSEADWAGLLGRHRDLAGLLAGDLGEDHGTAATRVWAAAECLRKAGLPDDAPLTAAGRPRP
;
A
#
# COMPACT_ATOMS: atom_id res chain seq x y z
N ALA A 1 -29.95 11.03 4.40
CA ALA A 1 -30.87 11.95 5.10
C ALA A 1 -30.26 13.35 5.12
N ALA A 2 -31.08 14.41 5.08
CA ALA A 2 -30.61 15.80 5.15
C ALA A 2 -29.93 16.10 6.51
N PRO A 3 -28.99 17.07 6.61
CA PRO A 3 -28.30 17.37 7.86
C PRO A 3 -29.28 18.07 8.82
N GLY A 4 -29.66 17.36 9.89
CA GLY A 4 -30.52 17.85 10.95
C GLY A 4 -29.78 18.82 11.88
N GLU A 5 -30.56 19.70 12.52
CA GLU A 5 -30.11 20.63 13.57
C GLU A 5 -29.30 19.91 14.67
N PRO A 6 -28.31 20.58 15.28
CA PRO A 6 -27.53 19.99 16.38
C PRO A 6 -28.47 19.70 17.55
N ALA A 7 -28.61 18.42 17.90
CA ALA A 7 -29.41 17.99 19.04
C ALA A 7 -28.88 18.63 20.34
N GLU A 8 -29.79 19.14 21.17
CA GLU A 8 -29.49 19.62 22.52
C GLU A 8 -29.03 18.44 23.40
N GLY A 9 -27.73 18.18 23.41
CA GLY A 9 -27.07 17.18 24.24
C GLY A 9 -25.70 16.86 23.63
N GLY A 10 -24.60 17.20 24.33
CA GLY A 10 -23.22 17.00 23.86
C GLY A 10 -22.84 15.55 23.56
N ALA A 11 -21.55 15.24 23.39
CA ALA A 11 -21.09 13.90 22.96
C ALA A 11 -21.71 12.73 23.73
N LEU A 12 -21.98 12.92 25.03
CA LEU A 12 -22.60 11.94 25.91
C LEU A 12 -24.02 11.53 25.49
N ALA A 13 -24.87 12.46 25.06
CA ALA A 13 -26.23 12.17 24.64
C ALA A 13 -26.25 11.40 23.32
N ILE A 14 -25.34 11.75 22.40
CA ILE A 14 -25.15 11.08 21.11
C ILE A 14 -24.66 9.65 21.34
N LEU A 15 -23.61 9.46 22.15
CA LEU A 15 -23.09 8.14 22.48
C LEU A 15 -24.12 7.27 23.18
N ARG A 16 -24.90 7.82 24.10
CA ARG A 16 -25.97 7.08 24.79
C ARG A 16 -27.05 6.63 23.82
N GLY A 17 -27.48 7.50 22.90
CA GLY A 17 -28.46 7.17 21.88
C GLY A 17 -27.97 6.05 20.96
N LEU A 18 -26.74 6.17 20.45
CA LEU A 18 -26.13 5.17 19.56
C LEU A 18 -25.91 3.84 20.29
N ALA A 19 -25.41 3.86 21.53
CA ALA A 19 -25.20 2.64 22.31
C ALA A 19 -26.52 1.92 22.64
N ALA A 20 -27.56 2.68 22.98
CA ALA A 20 -28.89 2.13 23.25
C ALA A 20 -29.51 1.50 22.00
N GLU A 21 -29.39 2.18 20.85
CA GLU A 21 -29.83 1.65 19.55
C GLU A 21 -29.11 0.34 19.20
N ARG A 22 -27.79 0.29 19.35
CA ARG A 22 -27.00 -0.92 19.04
C ARG A 22 -27.23 -2.07 20.02
N ALA A 23 -27.51 -1.76 21.28
CA ALA A 23 -27.80 -2.76 22.30
C ALA A 23 -29.29 -3.20 22.32
N GLU A 24 -30.14 -2.60 21.46
CA GLU A 24 -31.60 -2.78 21.48
C GLU A 24 -32.24 -2.49 22.86
N LEU A 25 -31.68 -1.52 23.59
CA LEU A 25 -32.12 -1.13 24.92
C LEU A 25 -32.79 0.26 24.91
N PRO A 26 -33.73 0.55 25.83
CA PRO A 26 -34.19 1.92 26.04
C PRO A 26 -33.02 2.83 26.43
N ALA A 27 -32.93 4.04 25.87
CA ALA A 27 -31.81 4.95 26.16
C ALA A 27 -31.65 5.29 27.65
N GLU A 28 -32.72 5.19 28.45
CA GLU A 28 -32.72 5.40 29.90
C GLU A 28 -31.96 4.32 30.69
N THR A 29 -31.73 3.13 30.10
CA THR A 29 -31.01 2.04 30.77
C THR A 29 -29.50 2.06 30.52
N VAL A 30 -29.02 2.91 29.61
CA VAL A 30 -27.58 3.12 29.37
C VAL A 30 -27.10 4.28 30.25
N ALA A 31 -26.34 3.94 31.29
CA ALA A 31 -25.84 4.91 32.26
C ALA A 31 -24.49 5.53 31.82
N ASP A 32 -24.14 6.68 32.40
CA ASP A 32 -22.87 7.37 32.10
C ASP A 32 -21.63 6.52 32.43
N GLY A 33 -21.74 5.69 33.47
CA GLY A 33 -20.72 4.73 33.88
C GLY A 33 -20.73 3.42 33.10
N SER A 34 -21.65 3.23 32.14
CA SER A 34 -21.72 1.99 31.37
C SER A 34 -20.48 1.81 30.51
N ARG A 35 -19.87 0.63 30.61
CA ARG A 35 -18.82 0.17 29.69
C ARG A 35 -19.46 -0.57 28.53
N LEU A 36 -19.19 -0.09 27.31
CA LEU A 36 -19.83 -0.63 26.11
C LEU A 36 -19.52 -2.12 25.90
N LEU A 37 -18.30 -2.54 26.23
CA LEU A 37 -17.86 -3.94 26.14
C LEU A 37 -18.35 -4.79 27.32
N ASP A 38 -18.04 -4.36 28.55
CA ASP A 38 -18.29 -5.18 29.75
C ASP A 38 -19.77 -5.20 30.17
N ASP A 39 -20.44 -4.05 30.18
CA ASP A 39 -21.78 -3.89 30.76
C ASP A 39 -22.90 -4.04 29.72
N LEU A 40 -22.64 -3.63 28.48
CA LEU A 40 -23.62 -3.69 27.38
C LEU A 40 -23.35 -4.84 26.40
N HIS A 41 -22.31 -5.65 26.65
CA HIS A 41 -21.93 -6.81 25.84
C HIS A 41 -21.77 -6.50 24.35
N LEU A 42 -21.40 -5.27 23.98
CA LEU A 42 -21.15 -4.88 22.60
C LEU A 42 -19.77 -5.34 22.17
N SER A 43 -19.62 -5.78 20.93
CA SER A 43 -18.30 -6.12 20.37
C SER A 43 -17.43 -4.87 20.20
N SER A 44 -16.11 -5.05 20.21
CA SER A 44 -15.14 -3.94 20.03
C SER A 44 -15.32 -3.25 18.67
N ILE A 45 -15.79 -3.97 17.66
CA ILE A 45 -16.15 -3.46 16.33
C ILE A 45 -17.34 -2.51 16.45
N THR A 46 -18.42 -2.95 17.10
CA THR A 46 -19.62 -2.13 17.32
C THR A 46 -19.30 -0.86 18.12
N VAL A 47 -18.42 -0.96 19.12
CA VAL A 47 -17.93 0.19 19.90
C VAL A 47 -17.17 1.18 19.02
N GLY A 48 -16.28 0.71 18.16
CA GLY A 48 -15.57 1.56 17.19
C GLY A 48 -16.52 2.32 16.26
N GLN A 49 -17.58 1.65 15.77
CA GLN A 49 -18.59 2.28 14.92
C GLN A 49 -19.38 3.37 15.66
N ILE A 50 -19.81 3.09 16.89
CA ILE A 50 -20.49 4.08 17.74
C ILE A 50 -19.63 5.33 17.90
N MET A 51 -18.32 5.15 18.16
CA MET A 51 -17.37 6.26 18.30
C MET A 51 -17.19 7.05 17.01
N ASN A 52 -17.07 6.39 15.85
CA ASN A 52 -16.97 7.06 14.55
C ASN A 52 -18.25 7.82 14.20
N GLN A 53 -19.42 7.23 14.43
CA GLN A 53 -20.73 7.88 14.20
C GLN A 53 -20.91 9.09 15.12
N ALA A 54 -20.51 8.98 16.40
CA ALA A 54 -20.55 10.09 17.34
C ALA A 54 -19.59 11.22 16.94
N ALA A 55 -18.36 10.90 16.52
CA ALA A 55 -17.39 11.87 16.03
C ALA A 55 -17.92 12.65 14.81
N LEU A 56 -18.52 11.94 13.83
CA LEU A 56 -19.15 12.54 12.66
C LEU A 56 -20.30 13.49 13.04
N ALA A 57 -21.17 13.08 13.97
CA ALA A 57 -22.28 13.90 14.45
C ALA A 57 -21.81 15.18 15.17
N LEU A 58 -20.62 15.15 15.77
CA LEU A 58 -19.99 16.28 16.45
C LEU A 58 -19.09 17.14 15.56
N GLY A 59 -18.98 16.82 14.27
CA GLY A 59 -18.08 17.54 13.35
C GLY A 59 -16.59 17.31 13.61
N VAL A 60 -16.23 16.28 14.39
CA VAL A 60 -14.86 15.86 14.66
C VAL A 60 -14.31 15.09 13.47
N LYS A 61 -13.02 15.30 13.13
CA LYS A 61 -12.38 14.61 12.00
C LYS A 61 -12.43 13.08 12.20
N PRO A 62 -12.99 12.30 11.25
CA PRO A 62 -13.03 10.84 11.35
C PRO A 62 -11.62 10.24 11.53
N GLY A 63 -11.48 9.26 12.43
CA GLY A 63 -10.20 8.61 12.74
C GLY A 63 -9.34 9.27 13.82
N SER A 64 -9.78 10.38 14.43
CA SER A 64 -9.08 10.99 15.58
C SER A 64 -9.44 10.40 16.94
N ALA A 65 -10.38 9.44 16.99
CA ALA A 65 -10.77 8.76 18.21
C ALA A 65 -9.70 7.74 18.65
N PRO A 66 -9.41 7.59 19.96
CA PRO A 66 -8.50 6.56 20.48
C PRO A 66 -8.99 5.17 20.08
N THR A 67 -8.12 4.18 19.85
CA THR A 67 -8.52 2.81 19.47
C THR A 67 -8.67 1.84 20.65
N ASN A 68 -8.31 2.25 21.87
CA ASN A 68 -8.42 1.43 23.07
C ASN A 68 -9.68 1.80 23.87
N PHE A 69 -10.77 1.08 23.63
CA PHE A 69 -12.07 1.32 24.27
C PHE A 69 -12.38 0.34 25.41
N ALA A 70 -11.52 -0.65 25.65
CA ALA A 70 -11.85 -1.85 26.41
C ALA A 70 -12.27 -1.59 27.86
N THR A 71 -11.78 -0.51 28.47
CA THR A 71 -12.02 -0.19 29.89
C THR A 71 -12.71 1.15 30.11
N ALA A 72 -13.01 1.87 29.03
CA ALA A 72 -13.57 3.22 29.11
C ALA A 72 -15.09 3.20 29.31
N THR A 73 -15.57 4.09 30.17
CA THR A 73 -16.99 4.37 30.38
C THR A 73 -17.54 5.30 29.30
N LEU A 74 -18.86 5.28 29.10
CA LEU A 74 -19.55 6.17 28.16
C LEU A 74 -19.21 7.67 28.41
N ALA A 75 -19.08 8.06 29.68
CA ALA A 75 -18.68 9.41 30.09
C ALA A 75 -17.25 9.77 29.66
N GLU A 76 -16.28 8.88 29.87
CA GLU A 76 -14.88 9.10 29.46
C GLU A 76 -14.75 9.21 27.94
N LEU A 77 -15.51 8.39 27.20
CA LEU A 77 -15.56 8.46 25.74
C LEU A 77 -16.17 9.77 25.25
N ALA A 78 -17.20 10.27 25.93
CA ALA A 78 -17.82 11.56 25.63
C ALA A 78 -16.87 12.73 25.88
N GLU A 79 -16.14 12.75 27.01
CA GLU A 79 -15.16 13.79 27.32
C GLU A 79 -14.06 13.90 26.24
N VAL A 80 -13.59 12.76 25.73
CA VAL A 80 -12.62 12.71 24.63
C VAL A 80 -13.18 13.34 23.35
N LEU A 81 -14.42 12.99 22.98
CA LEU A 81 -15.06 13.53 21.78
C LEU A 81 -15.36 15.03 21.89
N ASP A 82 -15.86 15.48 23.05
CA ASP A 82 -16.11 16.91 23.31
C ASP A 82 -14.79 17.71 23.30
N GLY A 83 -13.70 17.16 23.84
CA GLY A 83 -12.37 17.75 23.77
C GLY A 83 -11.83 17.89 22.34
N LEU A 84 -12.07 16.88 21.49
CA LEU A 84 -11.72 16.93 20.07
C LEU A 84 -12.57 17.95 19.31
N ALA A 85 -13.88 18.01 19.58
CA ALA A 85 -14.80 18.98 18.97
C ALA A 85 -14.45 20.43 19.32
N GLY A 86 -14.00 20.69 20.56
CA GLY A 86 -13.55 22.00 21.00
C GLY A 86 -12.25 22.51 20.34
N SER A 87 -11.50 21.63 19.67
CA SER A 87 -10.19 21.94 19.07
C SER A 87 -10.20 22.12 17.55
N GLY A 88 -11.29 21.77 16.85
CA GLY A 88 -11.30 21.61 15.39
C GLY A 88 -12.53 22.18 14.69
N GLY A 89 -12.61 23.51 14.56
CA GLY A 89 -13.60 24.20 13.73
C GLY A 89 -12.98 24.76 12.45
N GLY A 90 -12.64 23.91 11.49
CA GLY A 90 -12.24 24.31 10.14
C GLY A 90 -13.33 23.91 9.13
N ALA A 91 -13.65 24.80 8.18
CA ALA A 91 -14.60 24.53 7.10
C ALA A 91 -14.21 23.25 6.32
N PRO A 92 -15.18 22.53 5.71
CA PRO A 92 -14.89 21.32 4.95
C PRO A 92 -13.99 21.65 3.76
N GLU A 93 -12.68 21.42 3.92
CA GLU A 93 -11.72 21.43 2.82
C GLU A 93 -12.08 20.28 1.86
N THR A 94 -12.01 20.54 0.55
CA THR A 94 -12.10 19.47 -0.46
C THR A 94 -11.02 18.43 -0.13
N PRO A 95 -11.39 17.18 0.22
CA PRO A 95 -10.43 16.23 0.76
C PRO A 95 -9.40 15.85 -0.32
N VAL A 96 -8.13 16.16 -0.07
CA VAL A 96 -7.00 15.74 -0.91
C VAL A 96 -6.95 14.21 -0.91
N VAL A 97 -6.92 13.60 -2.10
CA VAL A 97 -6.87 12.14 -2.25
C VAL A 97 -5.49 11.63 -1.87
N THR A 98 -5.31 11.06 -0.68
CA THR A 98 -4.01 10.55 -0.22
C THR A 98 -3.61 9.26 -0.95
N GLY A 99 -2.34 9.18 -1.38
CA GLY A 99 -1.72 7.96 -1.91
C GLY A 99 -1.40 6.92 -0.84
N ALA A 100 -0.72 5.84 -1.23
CA ALA A 100 -0.17 4.85 -0.29
C ALA A 100 1.19 5.30 0.29
N ALA A 101 1.98 6.03 -0.49
CA ALA A 101 3.23 6.63 -0.06
C ALA A 101 3.47 7.95 -0.81
N SER A 102 4.27 8.85 -0.23
CA SER A 102 4.77 10.04 -0.94
C SER A 102 5.80 9.63 -1.99
N TRP A 103 5.75 10.25 -3.16
CA TRP A 103 6.71 9.97 -4.23
C TRP A 103 7.17 11.25 -4.93
N VAL A 104 8.40 11.21 -5.41
CA VAL A 104 8.97 12.14 -6.40
C VAL A 104 9.58 11.26 -7.49
N ARG A 105 9.33 11.60 -8.75
CA ARG A 105 9.78 10.83 -9.91
C ARG A 105 10.41 11.74 -10.94
N ALA A 106 11.31 11.14 -11.72
CA ALA A 106 11.86 11.74 -12.91
C ALA A 106 11.07 11.26 -14.13
N PHE A 107 10.90 12.13 -15.12
CA PHE A 107 10.15 11.85 -16.32
C PHE A 107 10.93 12.36 -17.55
N SER A 108 10.88 11.61 -18.63
CA SER A 108 11.28 12.07 -19.97
C SER A 108 10.09 12.68 -20.71
N ILE A 109 10.39 13.43 -21.76
CA ILE A 109 9.40 13.94 -22.70
C ILE A 109 9.67 13.26 -24.04
N ASP A 110 8.85 12.28 -24.34
CA ASP A 110 9.02 11.46 -25.54
C ASP A 110 8.11 12.00 -26.65
N LEU A 111 8.55 11.89 -27.90
CA LEU A 111 7.77 12.30 -29.07
C LEU A 111 7.05 11.09 -29.66
N ASP A 112 5.88 10.79 -29.11
CA ASP A 112 5.03 9.68 -29.54
C ASP A 112 4.51 9.94 -30.96
N GLU A 113 4.73 9.00 -31.87
CA GLU A 113 4.05 9.00 -33.17
C GLU A 113 2.53 8.86 -32.97
N ALA A 114 1.77 9.68 -33.68
CA ALA A 114 0.32 9.72 -33.55
C ALA A 114 -0.37 9.75 -34.92
N PRO A 115 -1.57 9.16 -35.05
CA PRO A 115 -2.34 9.24 -36.28
C PRO A 115 -2.73 10.70 -36.59
N PRO A 116 -3.13 11.00 -37.84
CA PRO A 116 -3.67 12.31 -38.20
C PRO A 116 -4.78 12.77 -37.25
N PRO A 117 -4.91 14.09 -37.01
CA PRO A 117 -5.89 14.61 -36.06
C PRO A 117 -7.33 14.29 -36.51
N ALA A 118 -8.14 13.77 -35.58
CA ALA A 118 -9.56 13.54 -35.81
C ALA A 118 -10.32 14.87 -35.62
N VAL A 119 -10.89 15.39 -36.70
CA VAL A 119 -11.68 16.62 -36.68
C VAL A 119 -13.11 16.30 -36.25
N PRO A 120 -13.64 16.90 -35.16
CA PRO A 120 -15.04 16.70 -34.75
C PRO A 120 -16.02 17.08 -35.87
N ASP A 121 -17.13 16.34 -35.98
CA ASP A 121 -18.14 16.57 -37.03
C ASP A 121 -18.70 18.00 -37.01
N ASP A 122 -18.87 18.57 -35.81
CA ASP A 122 -19.36 19.94 -35.59
C ASP A 122 -18.29 21.03 -35.77
N ALA A 123 -17.01 20.66 -35.82
CA ALA A 123 -15.91 21.64 -35.92
C ALA A 123 -15.91 22.40 -37.25
N ARG A 124 -16.52 21.82 -38.30
CA ARG A 124 -16.63 22.42 -39.65
C ARG A 124 -17.96 23.14 -39.91
N ASP A 125 -18.90 23.04 -38.98
CA ASP A 125 -20.21 23.72 -39.07
C ASP A 125 -20.16 25.19 -38.58
N GLY A 126 -18.98 25.68 -38.22
CA GLY A 126 -18.77 27.05 -37.76
C GLY A 126 -19.01 28.12 -38.83
N THR A 127 -19.04 29.37 -38.38
CA THR A 127 -19.08 30.56 -39.24
C THR A 127 -17.67 30.92 -39.72
N ALA A 128 -17.54 31.42 -40.95
CA ALA A 128 -16.31 32.11 -41.34
C ALA A 128 -16.03 33.25 -40.35
N GLY A 129 -14.79 33.37 -39.89
CA GLY A 129 -14.39 34.34 -38.86
C GLY A 129 -13.15 35.12 -39.26
N GLU A 130 -12.95 36.29 -38.67
CA GLU A 130 -11.75 37.08 -38.88
C GLU A 130 -10.53 36.46 -38.17
N TRP A 131 -9.37 36.52 -38.82
CA TRP A 131 -8.11 36.03 -38.28
C TRP A 131 -7.10 37.17 -38.17
N ARG A 132 -6.61 37.42 -36.96
CA ARG A 132 -5.51 38.36 -36.72
C ARG A 132 -4.19 37.61 -36.82
N VAL A 133 -3.25 38.13 -37.61
CA VAL A 133 -1.98 37.47 -37.92
C VAL A 133 -0.83 38.25 -37.29
N PHE A 134 0.04 37.55 -36.57
CA PHE A 134 1.28 38.06 -35.99
C PHE A 134 2.44 37.23 -36.54
N ALA A 135 3.22 37.79 -37.45
CA ALA A 135 4.35 37.12 -38.08
C ALA A 135 5.38 38.15 -38.55
N PRO A 136 6.67 37.79 -38.68
CA PRO A 136 7.65 38.61 -39.38
C PRO A 136 7.23 38.90 -40.83
N ASP A 137 7.66 40.05 -41.35
CA ASP A 137 7.42 40.42 -42.73
C ASP A 137 7.96 39.35 -43.69
N GLY A 138 7.13 38.91 -44.65
CA GLY A 138 7.51 37.91 -45.64
C GLY A 138 7.53 36.46 -45.14
N HIS A 139 6.99 36.16 -43.95
CA HIS A 139 6.95 34.78 -43.46
C HIS A 139 6.20 33.83 -44.43
N PRO A 140 6.82 32.72 -44.87
CA PRO A 140 6.34 31.92 -46.00
C PRO A 140 4.96 31.27 -45.77
N PHE A 141 4.64 30.95 -44.52
CA PHE A 141 3.36 30.30 -44.18
C PHE A 141 2.26 31.28 -43.73
N ALA A 142 2.56 32.55 -43.45
CA ALA A 142 1.62 33.42 -42.74
C ALA A 142 0.34 33.74 -43.54
N GLU A 143 0.50 34.26 -44.77
CA GLU A 143 -0.63 34.57 -45.65
C GLU A 143 -1.38 33.31 -46.14
N PRO A 144 -0.69 32.22 -46.57
CA PRO A 144 -1.36 30.96 -46.91
C PRO A 144 -2.20 30.37 -45.76
N LEU A 145 -1.66 30.33 -44.54
CA LEU A 145 -2.38 29.83 -43.36
C LEU A 145 -3.56 30.72 -43.01
N ALA A 146 -3.38 32.05 -42.99
CA ALA A 146 -4.46 32.98 -42.67
C ALA A 146 -5.64 32.84 -43.64
N ARG A 147 -5.37 32.57 -44.93
CA ARG A 147 -6.41 32.28 -45.92
C ARG A 147 -7.08 30.93 -45.67
N ALA A 148 -6.31 29.86 -45.52
CA ALA A 148 -6.85 28.53 -45.31
C ALA A 148 -7.68 28.41 -44.02
N LEU A 149 -7.26 29.08 -42.93
CA LEU A 149 -7.99 29.11 -41.66
C LEU A 149 -9.32 29.86 -41.75
N ARG A 150 -9.40 30.93 -42.56
CA ARG A 150 -10.67 31.62 -42.88
C ARG A 150 -11.62 30.69 -43.63
N ASP A 151 -11.09 29.96 -44.61
CA ASP A 151 -11.86 29.05 -45.46
C ASP A 151 -12.29 27.76 -44.72
N ALA A 152 -11.56 27.37 -43.67
CA ALA A 152 -11.84 26.18 -42.86
C ALA A 152 -13.11 26.28 -42.00
N ARG A 153 -13.69 27.48 -41.84
CA ARG A 153 -14.93 27.72 -41.08
C ARG A 153 -14.90 27.27 -39.61
N ILE A 154 -13.72 27.31 -38.98
CA ILE A 154 -13.51 26.91 -37.57
C ILE A 154 -13.68 28.06 -36.55
N GLY A 155 -14.32 29.16 -36.98
CA GLY A 155 -14.48 30.39 -36.20
C GLY A 155 -13.34 31.41 -36.39
N ALA A 156 -13.42 32.51 -35.64
CA ALA A 156 -12.38 33.54 -35.58
C ALA A 156 -11.19 33.07 -34.71
N GLY A 157 -10.03 33.68 -34.90
CA GLY A 157 -8.84 33.31 -34.14
C GLY A 157 -7.66 34.25 -34.31
N VAL A 158 -6.58 33.92 -33.61
CA VAL A 158 -5.27 34.54 -33.76
C VAL A 158 -4.30 33.52 -34.32
N LEU A 159 -3.56 33.90 -35.36
CA LEU A 159 -2.47 33.13 -35.94
C LEU A 159 -1.15 33.81 -35.58
N VAL A 160 -0.22 33.06 -35.00
CA VAL A 160 1.15 33.48 -34.75
C VAL A 160 2.07 32.57 -35.56
N CYS A 161 2.95 33.15 -36.37
CA CYS A 161 3.99 32.41 -37.08
C CYS A 161 5.37 32.96 -36.69
N LEU A 162 6.19 32.13 -36.05
CA LEU A 162 7.55 32.47 -35.64
C LEU A 162 8.57 32.02 -36.68
N PRO A 163 9.67 32.77 -36.88
CA PRO A 163 10.72 32.37 -37.81
C PRO A 163 11.49 31.14 -37.30
N PRO A 164 12.24 30.43 -38.17
CA PRO A 164 13.25 29.46 -37.77
C PRO A 164 14.24 30.02 -36.75
N ASP A 165 14.55 29.23 -35.73
CA ASP A 165 15.49 29.59 -34.66
C ASP A 165 15.17 30.94 -33.99
N CYS A 166 13.88 31.13 -33.67
CA CYS A 166 13.31 32.32 -33.03
C CYS A 166 14.27 32.98 -32.02
N ALA A 167 14.73 34.20 -32.31
CA ALA A 167 15.60 34.97 -31.44
C ALA A 167 14.78 35.81 -30.45
N GLU A 168 15.42 36.40 -29.43
CA GLU A 168 14.73 37.23 -28.43
C GLU A 168 13.96 38.40 -29.08
N ALA A 169 14.50 38.95 -30.18
CA ALA A 169 13.87 40.02 -30.95
C ALA A 169 12.57 39.59 -31.68
N ASP A 170 12.36 38.28 -31.87
CA ASP A 170 11.20 37.73 -32.58
C ASP A 170 10.04 37.37 -31.63
N LEU A 171 10.19 37.63 -30.32
CA LEU A 171 9.19 37.28 -29.29
C LEU A 171 8.01 38.23 -29.23
N GLY A 172 8.13 39.47 -29.73
CA GLY A 172 7.04 40.46 -29.77
C GLY A 172 5.76 39.89 -30.39
N PRO A 173 5.80 39.33 -31.62
CA PRO A 173 4.67 38.66 -32.25
C PRO A 173 4.02 37.54 -31.41
N ALA A 174 4.81 36.74 -30.68
CA ALA A 174 4.28 35.69 -29.81
C ALA A 174 3.50 36.28 -28.63
N LEU A 175 4.06 37.29 -27.97
CA LEU A 175 3.44 37.95 -26.83
C LEU A 175 2.16 38.69 -27.24
N ASP A 176 2.23 39.48 -28.31
CA ASP A 176 1.10 40.26 -28.80
C ASP A 176 -0.01 39.37 -29.35
N GLY A 177 0.34 38.28 -30.04
CA GLY A 177 -0.62 37.28 -30.48
C GLY A 177 -1.32 36.58 -29.32
N ALA A 178 -0.58 36.18 -28.29
CA ALA A 178 -1.17 35.56 -27.10
C ALA A 178 -2.09 36.55 -26.35
N LYS A 179 -1.69 37.82 -26.19
CA LYS A 179 -2.56 38.86 -25.62
C LYS A 179 -3.81 39.11 -26.45
N ALA A 180 -3.66 39.16 -27.77
CA ALA A 180 -4.78 39.35 -28.68
C ALA A 180 -5.81 38.21 -28.54
N ALA A 181 -5.36 36.99 -28.23
CA ALA A 181 -6.22 35.83 -28.06
C ALA A 181 -7.00 35.81 -26.72
N LEU A 182 -6.61 36.60 -25.72
CA LEU A 182 -7.33 36.70 -24.43
C LEU A 182 -8.81 37.09 -24.63
N GLY A 183 -9.73 36.37 -23.98
CA GLY A 183 -11.16 36.56 -24.15
C GLY A 183 -11.70 36.18 -25.54
N GLY A 184 -10.84 35.68 -26.44
CA GLY A 184 -11.19 35.20 -27.77
C GLY A 184 -11.52 33.70 -27.80
N SER A 185 -11.64 33.16 -29.01
CA SER A 185 -12.00 31.76 -29.25
C SER A 185 -10.78 30.84 -29.44
N ARG A 186 -9.72 31.31 -30.10
CA ARG A 186 -8.63 30.44 -30.56
C ARG A 186 -7.29 31.17 -30.76
N LEU A 187 -6.20 30.46 -30.47
CA LEU A 187 -4.83 30.77 -30.88
C LEU A 187 -4.24 29.58 -31.66
N VAL A 188 -3.61 29.86 -32.80
CA VAL A 188 -2.76 28.91 -33.54
C VAL A 188 -1.35 29.47 -33.58
N LEU A 189 -0.40 28.76 -32.96
CA LEU A 189 1.02 29.08 -32.98
C LEU A 189 1.75 28.10 -33.90
N VAL A 190 2.44 28.64 -34.92
CA VAL A 190 3.32 27.89 -35.82
C VAL A 190 4.76 28.29 -35.54
N GLN A 191 5.62 27.32 -35.28
CA GLN A 191 7.02 27.53 -34.91
C GLN A 191 7.95 26.48 -35.54
N HIS A 192 9.26 26.74 -35.48
CA HIS A 192 10.31 25.93 -36.10
C HIS A 192 11.49 25.75 -35.14
N GLY A 193 11.64 24.58 -34.52
CA GLY A 193 12.68 24.38 -33.51
C GLY A 193 12.39 25.22 -32.25
N ARG A 194 13.30 26.15 -31.91
CA ARG A 194 13.11 27.12 -30.81
C ARG A 194 11.89 27.98 -31.07
N GLY A 195 11.01 28.09 -30.07
CA GLY A 195 9.72 28.74 -30.24
C GLY A 195 9.19 29.47 -29.01
N ALA A 196 7.87 29.49 -28.86
CA ALA A 196 7.20 30.16 -27.74
C ALA A 196 5.99 29.35 -27.24
N ALA A 197 6.09 28.02 -27.27
CA ALA A 197 5.00 27.13 -26.87
C ALA A 197 4.62 27.35 -25.41
N ALA A 198 5.60 27.65 -24.54
CA ALA A 198 5.39 28.00 -23.15
C ALA A 198 4.46 29.22 -22.93
N ILE A 199 4.50 30.23 -23.82
CA ILE A 199 3.57 31.38 -23.78
C ILE A 199 2.15 30.92 -24.10
N ALA A 200 1.98 30.12 -25.17
CA ALA A 200 0.69 29.60 -25.58
C ALA A 200 0.06 28.67 -24.52
N LYS A 201 0.87 27.85 -23.86
CA LYS A 201 0.47 27.02 -22.71
C LYS A 201 0.01 27.87 -21.53
N THR A 202 0.74 28.94 -21.22
CA THR A 202 0.33 29.86 -20.16
C THR A 202 -0.98 30.58 -20.49
N LEU A 203 -1.19 31.01 -21.73
CA LEU A 203 -2.47 31.55 -22.19
C LEU A 203 -3.62 30.56 -21.96
N ARG A 204 -3.43 29.27 -22.27
CA ARG A 204 -4.44 28.22 -22.03
C ARG A 204 -4.83 28.13 -20.55
N LEU A 205 -3.87 28.29 -19.64
CA LEU A 205 -4.10 28.21 -18.20
C LEU A 205 -4.69 29.50 -17.61
N GLU A 206 -4.38 30.67 -18.18
CA GLU A 206 -4.99 31.95 -17.79
C GLU A 206 -6.41 32.12 -18.33
N ASP A 207 -6.70 31.61 -19.54
CA ASP A 207 -8.03 31.62 -20.14
C ASP A 207 -8.41 30.25 -20.74
N PRO A 208 -8.97 29.33 -19.92
CA PRO A 208 -9.39 28.00 -20.36
C PRO A 208 -10.54 27.99 -21.39
N ARG A 209 -11.03 29.13 -21.84
CA ARG A 209 -12.00 29.22 -22.96
C ARG A 209 -11.30 29.27 -24.32
N VAL A 210 -10.04 29.71 -24.34
CA VAL A 210 -9.26 29.81 -25.58
C VAL A 210 -8.79 28.42 -26.00
N LYS A 211 -9.11 28.04 -27.24
CA LYS A 211 -8.59 26.84 -27.89
C LYS A 211 -7.18 27.13 -28.39
N VAL A 212 -6.16 26.44 -27.87
CA VAL A 212 -4.77 26.72 -28.21
C VAL A 212 -4.18 25.55 -28.99
N THR A 213 -3.69 25.83 -30.19
CA THR A 213 -3.02 24.84 -31.06
C THR A 213 -1.58 25.29 -31.28
N VAL A 214 -0.61 24.48 -30.87
CA VAL A 214 0.82 24.69 -31.12
C VAL A 214 1.31 23.65 -32.12
N VAL A 215 1.86 24.12 -33.24
CA VAL A 215 2.35 23.27 -34.33
C VAL A 215 3.80 23.60 -34.61
N THR A 216 4.70 22.66 -34.27
CA THR A 216 6.12 22.74 -34.64
C THR A 216 6.31 22.02 -35.96
N VAL A 217 6.83 22.71 -36.97
CA VAL A 217 7.07 22.17 -38.32
C VAL A 217 8.54 22.36 -38.72
N PRO A 218 9.05 21.54 -39.66
CA PRO A 218 10.40 21.74 -40.18
C PRO A 218 10.58 23.17 -40.72
N PRO A 219 11.78 23.75 -40.64
CA PRO A 219 12.05 25.03 -41.29
C PRO A 219 11.82 24.90 -42.81
N PRO A 220 11.44 25.98 -43.50
CA PRO A 220 11.33 25.97 -44.95
C PRO A 220 12.68 25.61 -45.59
N THR A 221 12.67 24.72 -46.58
CA THR A 221 13.84 24.41 -47.41
C THR A 221 14.02 25.53 -48.43
N ASP A 222 15.20 26.16 -48.44
CA ASP A 222 15.60 27.39 -49.15
C ASP A 222 15.13 28.74 -48.55
N THR A 223 16.12 29.58 -48.23
CA THR A 223 16.01 30.94 -47.66
C THR A 223 15.79 32.02 -48.72
N ASP A 224 15.68 31.67 -50.00
CA ASP A 224 15.19 32.60 -51.02
C ASP A 224 13.66 32.65 -50.92
N THR A 225 13.14 33.86 -50.73
CA THR A 225 11.76 34.23 -50.33
C THR A 225 10.62 33.80 -51.27
N ASP A 226 10.87 32.85 -52.18
CA ASP A 226 9.93 32.28 -53.15
C ASP A 226 9.86 30.75 -53.01
N ALA A 227 9.77 30.22 -51.78
CA ALA A 227 9.43 28.81 -51.59
C ALA A 227 8.16 28.50 -52.43
N PRO A 228 8.20 27.57 -53.40
CA PRO A 228 7.08 27.33 -54.29
C PRO A 228 5.81 27.02 -53.47
N ALA A 229 4.67 27.60 -53.85
CA ALA A 229 3.39 27.38 -53.17
C ALA A 229 3.03 25.87 -53.00
N GLU A 230 3.64 25.00 -53.81
CA GLU A 230 3.53 23.54 -53.75
C GLU A 230 4.20 22.92 -52.50
N GLU A 231 5.30 23.48 -51.99
CA GLU A 231 5.99 22.98 -50.79
C GLU A 231 5.29 23.42 -49.49
N ALA A 232 4.61 24.56 -49.50
CA ALA A 232 3.87 25.07 -48.35
C ALA A 232 2.51 24.39 -48.14
N ALA A 233 1.89 23.87 -49.19
CA ALA A 233 0.53 23.32 -49.15
C ALA A 233 0.34 22.18 -48.12
N PRO A 234 1.23 21.17 -48.01
CA PRO A 234 1.08 20.11 -47.01
C PRO A 234 1.17 20.61 -45.57
N VAL A 235 2.02 21.62 -45.31
CA VAL A 235 2.16 22.23 -43.97
C VAL A 235 0.88 23.00 -43.61
N VAL A 236 0.35 23.78 -44.55
CA VAL A 236 -0.90 24.53 -44.36
C VAL A 236 -2.07 23.59 -44.03
N GLU A 237 -2.23 22.50 -44.79
CA GLU A 237 -3.29 21.52 -44.56
C GLU A 237 -3.21 20.90 -43.15
N ARG A 238 -2.00 20.50 -42.74
CA ARG A 238 -1.76 19.91 -41.41
C ARG A 238 -2.09 20.90 -40.28
N VAL A 239 -1.61 22.13 -40.36
CA VAL A 239 -1.88 23.15 -39.33
C VAL A 239 -3.38 23.45 -39.22
N VAL A 240 -4.08 23.56 -40.36
CA VAL A 240 -5.53 23.77 -40.37
C VAL A 240 -6.28 22.58 -39.77
N ALA A 241 -5.85 21.35 -40.07
CA ALA A 241 -6.44 20.14 -39.50
C ALA A 241 -6.25 20.07 -37.97
N GLU A 242 -5.06 20.40 -37.45
CA GLU A 242 -4.80 20.50 -36.02
C GLU A 242 -5.66 21.57 -35.35
N ALA A 243 -5.76 22.75 -35.97
CA ALA A 243 -6.60 23.83 -35.48
C ALA A 243 -8.06 23.37 -35.42
N ALA A 244 -8.58 22.76 -36.47
CA ALA A 244 -9.94 22.24 -36.52
C ALA A 244 -10.21 21.17 -35.44
N ALA A 245 -9.26 20.26 -35.21
CA ALA A 245 -9.39 19.19 -34.22
C ALA A 245 -9.24 19.65 -32.76
N THR A 246 -8.58 20.79 -32.53
CA THR A 246 -8.34 21.27 -31.18
C THR A 246 -9.63 21.74 -30.51
N THR A 247 -9.98 21.10 -29.39
CA THR A 247 -11.13 21.43 -28.54
C THR A 247 -10.76 22.25 -27.30
N GLY A 248 -9.54 22.10 -26.79
CA GLY A 248 -8.99 22.84 -25.65
C GLY A 248 -7.52 23.23 -25.86
N PHE A 249 -6.62 22.25 -25.78
CA PHE A 249 -5.19 22.43 -26.05
C PHE A 249 -4.67 21.29 -26.95
N SER A 250 -3.80 21.62 -27.90
CA SER A 250 -3.07 20.64 -28.71
C SER A 250 -1.65 21.15 -28.96
N GLU A 251 -0.66 20.29 -28.77
CA GLU A 251 0.74 20.54 -29.11
C GLU A 251 1.26 19.37 -29.95
N VAL A 252 1.78 19.69 -31.14
CA VAL A 252 2.27 18.68 -32.08
C VAL A 252 3.57 19.11 -32.74
N ARG A 253 4.36 18.13 -33.13
CA ARG A 253 5.55 18.30 -33.95
C ARG A 253 5.45 17.44 -35.21
N TYR A 254 5.66 18.05 -36.36
CA TYR A 254 5.85 17.34 -37.62
C TYR A 254 7.34 17.28 -37.95
N ASP A 255 7.81 16.10 -38.37
CA ASP A 255 9.16 15.97 -38.94
C ASP A 255 9.18 16.24 -40.45
N ALA A 256 10.35 16.17 -41.07
CA ALA A 256 10.54 16.42 -42.50
C ALA A 256 9.75 15.43 -43.39
N ALA A 257 9.47 14.22 -42.89
CA ALA A 257 8.63 13.24 -43.60
C ALA A 257 7.12 13.51 -43.40
N GLY A 258 6.76 14.50 -42.57
CA GLY A 258 5.37 14.81 -42.23
C GLY A 258 4.76 13.87 -41.21
N VAL A 259 5.57 13.10 -40.47
CA VAL A 259 5.07 12.25 -39.38
C VAL A 259 4.68 13.13 -38.21
N ARG A 260 3.45 12.95 -37.73
CA ARG A 260 2.89 13.67 -36.60
C ARG A 260 3.38 13.04 -35.31
N ARG A 261 4.01 13.83 -34.44
CA ARG A 261 4.45 13.44 -33.11
C ARG A 261 3.87 14.35 -32.04
N VAL A 262 3.59 13.79 -30.87
CA VAL A 262 3.02 14.52 -29.74
C VAL A 262 3.95 14.36 -28.54
N PRO A 263 4.36 15.45 -27.87
CA PRO A 263 5.13 15.37 -26.63
C PRO A 263 4.34 14.67 -25.53
N THR A 264 4.91 13.62 -24.94
CA THR A 264 4.28 12.81 -23.89
C THR A 264 5.25 12.62 -22.73
N LEU A 265 4.80 12.98 -21.53
CA LEU A 265 5.55 12.78 -20.30
C LEU A 265 5.51 11.29 -19.88
N ARG A 266 6.69 10.66 -19.76
CA ARG A 266 6.83 9.25 -19.37
C ARG A 266 7.76 9.09 -18.16
N PRO A 267 7.41 8.25 -17.16
CA PRO A 267 8.28 8.04 -16.01
C PRO A 267 9.58 7.37 -16.45
N LEU A 268 10.70 7.85 -15.93
CA LEU A 268 11.99 7.17 -16.01
C LEU A 268 12.06 6.08 -14.91
N PRO A 269 12.89 5.04 -15.10
CA PRO A 269 13.13 4.02 -14.09
C PRO A 269 13.51 4.59 -12.72
N VAL A 270 13.19 3.87 -11.65
CA VAL A 270 13.55 4.25 -10.29
C VAL A 270 15.05 4.03 -10.05
N ARG A 271 15.67 3.04 -10.69
CA ARG A 271 17.12 2.83 -10.63
C ARG A 271 17.78 2.90 -12.00
N PRO A 272 19.00 3.42 -12.07
CA PRO A 272 19.78 3.38 -13.30
C PRO A 272 20.26 1.95 -13.58
N ALA A 273 20.28 1.55 -14.86
CA ALA A 273 20.81 0.24 -15.27
C ALA A 273 22.34 0.15 -15.08
N ARG A 274 23.03 1.27 -15.18
CA ARG A 274 24.48 1.42 -14.96
C ARG A 274 24.77 2.78 -14.34
N THR A 275 25.89 2.90 -13.63
CA THR A 275 26.31 4.17 -13.02
C THR A 275 27.66 4.63 -13.55
N ALA A 276 27.84 5.94 -13.65
CA ALA A 276 29.09 6.60 -14.03
C ALA A 276 29.31 7.84 -13.15
N ALA A 277 30.56 8.11 -12.78
CA ALA A 277 30.93 9.34 -12.05
C ALA A 277 31.44 10.38 -13.06
N PRO A 278 30.67 11.46 -13.35
CA PRO A 278 31.09 12.44 -14.35
C PRO A 278 32.26 13.31 -13.87
N LEU A 279 32.44 13.44 -12.54
CA LEU A 279 33.45 14.29 -11.90
C LEU A 279 34.23 13.52 -10.81
N GLY A 280 35.39 14.04 -10.42
CA GLY A 280 36.24 13.59 -9.32
C GLY A 280 36.94 14.76 -8.60
N ALA A 281 37.89 14.46 -7.71
CA ALA A 281 38.46 15.44 -6.78
C ALA A 281 39.29 16.57 -7.42
N ASP A 282 39.80 16.33 -8.63
CA ASP A 282 40.59 17.29 -9.41
C ASP A 282 39.71 18.26 -10.22
N ASP A 283 38.39 18.01 -10.28
CA ASP A 283 37.45 18.82 -11.03
C ASP A 283 37.01 20.08 -10.26
N VAL A 284 36.59 21.10 -11.01
CA VAL A 284 36.04 22.36 -10.48
C VAL A 284 34.66 22.60 -11.09
N VAL A 285 33.66 22.76 -10.23
CA VAL A 285 32.27 23.05 -10.61
C VAL A 285 31.99 24.53 -10.40
N LEU A 286 31.71 25.25 -11.50
CA LEU A 286 31.20 26.61 -11.46
C LEU A 286 29.69 26.60 -11.20
N VAL A 287 29.28 27.15 -10.06
CA VAL A 287 27.89 27.17 -9.59
C VAL A 287 27.35 28.59 -9.68
N THR A 288 26.41 28.85 -10.59
CA THR A 288 25.72 30.14 -10.65
C THR A 288 24.39 30.08 -9.88
N GLY A 289 23.90 31.23 -9.41
CA GLY A 289 22.70 31.31 -8.55
C GLY A 289 23.01 31.77 -7.12
N GLY A 290 24.24 32.18 -6.85
CA GLY A 290 24.60 32.97 -5.67
C GLY A 290 24.66 32.22 -4.36
N GLY A 291 24.87 30.90 -4.37
CA GLY A 291 25.20 30.13 -3.16
C GLY A 291 24.07 29.98 -2.15
N LYS A 292 22.81 30.09 -2.60
CA LYS A 292 21.60 29.99 -1.77
C LYS A 292 20.58 29.02 -2.36
N GLY A 293 19.58 28.67 -1.55
CA GLY A 293 18.47 27.80 -1.96
C GLY A 293 18.89 26.43 -2.51
N ILE A 294 18.05 25.87 -3.40
CA ILE A 294 18.19 24.51 -3.94
C ILE A 294 19.51 24.31 -4.68
N THR A 295 19.97 25.33 -5.42
CA THR A 295 21.25 25.31 -6.14
C THR A 295 22.43 25.07 -5.19
N ALA A 296 22.40 25.67 -3.99
CA ALA A 296 23.45 25.45 -3.00
C ALA A 296 23.40 24.05 -2.40
N GLU A 297 22.20 23.52 -2.09
CA GLU A 297 22.04 22.16 -1.58
C GLU A 297 22.54 21.11 -2.59
N CYS A 298 22.18 21.28 -3.86
CA CYS A 298 22.61 20.43 -4.94
C CYS A 298 24.13 20.52 -5.21
N ALA A 299 24.69 21.74 -5.23
CA ALA A 299 26.13 21.93 -5.40
C ALA A 299 26.93 21.30 -4.24
N LEU A 300 26.45 21.45 -3.00
CA LEU A 300 27.04 20.82 -1.83
C LEU A 300 27.04 19.29 -1.98
N ALA A 301 25.89 18.69 -2.29
CA ALA A 301 25.77 17.25 -2.46
C ALA A 301 26.66 16.71 -3.60
N LEU A 302 26.72 17.41 -4.73
CA LEU A 302 27.58 17.05 -5.86
C LEU A 302 29.07 17.07 -5.47
N ALA A 303 29.51 18.08 -4.72
CA ALA A 303 30.88 18.21 -4.27
C ALA A 303 31.23 17.19 -3.17
N GLU A 304 30.30 16.86 -2.27
CA GLU A 304 30.49 15.79 -1.28
C GLU A 304 30.71 14.43 -1.95
N ASP A 305 29.98 14.12 -3.02
CA ASP A 305 30.09 12.83 -3.72
C ASP A 305 31.34 12.73 -4.60
N SER A 306 31.73 13.83 -5.26
CA SER A 306 32.83 13.84 -6.23
C SER A 306 34.17 14.28 -5.65
N GLY A 307 34.16 15.03 -4.55
CA GLY A 307 35.33 15.76 -4.03
C GLY A 307 35.71 17.00 -4.84
N ALA A 308 34.92 17.38 -5.85
CA ALA A 308 35.19 18.52 -6.71
C ALA A 308 35.18 19.85 -5.91
N ALA A 309 35.98 20.82 -6.37
CA ALA A 309 35.91 22.17 -5.82
C ALA A 309 34.68 22.93 -6.34
N LEU A 310 34.20 23.88 -5.54
CA LEU A 310 33.07 24.74 -5.90
C LEU A 310 33.52 26.17 -6.15
N ALA A 311 33.36 26.65 -7.37
CA ALA A 311 33.42 28.08 -7.71
C ALA A 311 32.00 28.65 -7.68
N VAL A 312 31.59 29.28 -6.58
CA VAL A 312 30.23 29.81 -6.39
C VAL A 312 30.16 31.26 -6.89
N LEU A 313 29.29 31.52 -7.86
CA LEU A 313 29.12 32.83 -8.50
C LEU A 313 27.75 33.45 -8.17
N GLY A 314 27.75 34.72 -7.72
CA GLY A 314 26.51 35.49 -7.54
C GLY A 314 26.70 36.98 -7.28
N ARG A 315 25.58 37.70 -7.12
CA ARG A 315 25.56 39.17 -6.99
C ARG A 315 25.71 39.70 -5.57
N SER A 316 25.25 38.91 -4.58
CA SER A 316 25.25 39.28 -3.16
C SER A 316 26.65 39.48 -2.62
N ASP A 317 26.76 40.25 -1.55
CA ASP A 317 27.98 40.30 -0.73
C ASP A 317 27.79 39.34 0.45
N PRO A 318 28.65 38.29 0.62
CA PRO A 318 28.59 37.40 1.78
C PRO A 318 28.66 38.15 3.12
N ALA A 319 29.28 39.33 3.18
CA ALA A 319 29.33 40.13 4.40
C ALA A 319 27.98 40.76 4.79
N ALA A 320 27.05 40.86 3.84
CA ALA A 320 25.72 41.47 4.03
C ALA A 320 24.56 40.46 3.88
N ASP A 321 24.85 39.21 3.52
CA ASP A 321 23.87 38.15 3.26
C ASP A 321 24.16 36.94 4.16
N ALA A 322 23.45 36.87 5.30
CA ALA A 322 23.71 35.88 6.35
C ALA A 322 23.45 34.44 5.89
N GLU A 323 22.46 34.23 5.01
CA GLU A 323 22.17 32.90 4.44
C GLU A 323 23.32 32.42 3.56
N LEU A 324 23.81 33.30 2.66
CA LEU A 324 24.98 33.01 1.84
C LEU A 324 26.22 32.71 2.69
N ALA A 325 26.52 33.54 3.68
CA ALA A 325 27.65 33.33 4.57
C ALA A 325 27.57 31.99 5.31
N ALA A 326 26.38 31.64 5.81
CA ALA A 326 26.14 30.36 6.47
C ALA A 326 26.32 29.17 5.52
N ASN A 327 25.84 29.27 4.27
CA ASN A 327 26.01 28.22 3.28
C ASN A 327 27.47 28.01 2.88
N LEU A 328 28.21 29.08 2.64
CA LEU A 328 29.65 28.99 2.34
C LEU A 328 30.42 28.38 3.53
N ALA A 329 30.12 28.81 4.75
CA ALA A 329 30.72 28.24 5.96
C ALA A 329 30.36 26.75 6.14
N ARG A 330 29.12 26.36 5.82
CA ARG A 330 28.67 24.96 5.85
C ARG A 330 29.45 24.11 4.84
N MET A 331 29.62 24.58 3.62
CA MET A 331 30.39 23.86 2.59
C MET A 331 31.87 23.71 3.00
N THR A 332 32.51 24.79 3.47
CA THR A 332 33.91 24.72 3.95
C THR A 332 34.05 23.85 5.21
N GLY A 333 33.07 23.91 6.13
CA GLY A 333 33.04 23.08 7.34
C GLY A 333 32.92 21.57 7.05
N ARG A 334 32.44 21.19 5.86
CA ARG A 334 32.44 19.81 5.34
C ARG A 334 33.77 19.41 4.67
N GLY A 335 34.77 20.29 4.68
CA GLY A 335 36.09 20.04 4.09
C GLY A 335 36.19 20.33 2.60
N LEU A 336 35.16 20.93 1.99
CA LEU A 336 35.14 21.24 0.55
C LEU A 336 35.99 22.48 0.24
N ARG A 337 36.65 22.46 -0.93
CA ARG A 337 37.35 23.62 -1.50
C ARG A 337 36.32 24.53 -2.17
N VAL A 338 36.07 25.71 -1.59
CA VAL A 338 35.05 26.64 -2.08
C VAL A 338 35.62 28.03 -2.31
N ARG A 339 35.34 28.62 -3.46
CA ARG A 339 35.65 30.02 -3.79
C ARG A 339 34.38 30.75 -4.21
N TYR A 340 34.01 31.80 -3.48
CA TYR A 340 32.91 32.69 -3.87
C TYR A 340 33.40 33.87 -4.72
N VAL A 341 32.93 33.99 -5.97
CA VAL A 341 33.23 35.12 -6.85
C VAL A 341 31.98 35.95 -7.10
N ARG A 342 32.11 37.28 -7.02
CA ARG A 342 30.97 38.19 -7.14
C ARG A 342 30.84 38.68 -8.58
N ALA A 343 29.74 38.34 -9.24
CA ALA A 343 29.39 38.82 -10.57
C ALA A 343 27.88 38.75 -10.80
N ASP A 344 27.36 39.64 -11.67
CA ASP A 344 26.06 39.42 -12.28
C ASP A 344 26.23 38.48 -13.47
N VAL A 345 25.47 37.39 -13.49
CA VAL A 345 25.54 36.40 -14.57
C VAL A 345 25.07 37.00 -15.91
N THR A 346 24.30 38.09 -15.88
CA THR A 346 23.84 38.80 -17.08
C THR A 346 24.88 39.77 -17.65
N ASP A 347 26.05 39.92 -17.02
CA ASP A 347 27.17 40.73 -17.53
C ASP A 347 28.31 39.80 -18.01
N PRO A 348 28.45 39.57 -19.33
CA PRO A 348 29.46 38.67 -19.86
C PRO A 348 30.91 39.07 -19.51
N ALA A 349 31.19 40.37 -19.34
CA ALA A 349 32.52 40.83 -18.97
C ALA A 349 32.83 40.52 -17.49
N ALA A 350 31.86 40.74 -16.61
CA ALA A 350 31.98 40.37 -15.20
C ALA A 350 32.09 38.85 -15.01
N VAL A 351 31.32 38.06 -15.77
CA VAL A 351 31.41 36.59 -15.74
C VAL A 351 32.80 36.12 -16.15
N ARG A 352 33.35 36.62 -17.28
CA ARG A 352 34.72 36.27 -17.71
C ARG A 352 35.77 36.60 -16.64
N ALA A 353 35.67 37.76 -16.00
CA ALA A 353 36.60 38.14 -14.93
C ALA A 353 36.47 37.22 -13.70
N ALA A 354 35.24 36.90 -13.30
CA ALA A 354 34.95 36.03 -12.15
C ALA A 354 35.40 34.58 -12.39
N VAL A 355 35.19 34.05 -13.60
CA VAL A 355 35.67 32.71 -13.97
C VAL A 355 37.20 32.66 -13.97
N ALA A 356 37.87 33.64 -14.59
CA ALA A 356 39.33 33.71 -14.56
C ALA A 356 39.92 33.87 -13.15
N GLU A 357 39.19 34.50 -12.22
CA GLU A 357 39.55 34.52 -10.81
C GLU A 357 39.39 33.15 -10.14
N ALA A 358 38.24 32.50 -10.32
CA ALA A 358 37.99 31.17 -9.77
C ALA A 358 39.00 30.14 -10.28
N GLU A 359 39.36 30.18 -11.58
CA GLU A 359 40.30 29.22 -12.17
C GLU A 359 41.74 29.38 -11.67
N ARG A 360 42.15 30.62 -11.34
CA ARG A 360 43.45 30.86 -10.70
C ARG A 360 43.55 30.25 -9.31
N ASP A 361 42.44 30.22 -8.58
CA ASP A 361 42.41 29.78 -7.18
C ASP A 361 42.14 28.28 -7.05
N LEU A 362 41.31 27.70 -7.92
CA LEU A 362 40.81 26.32 -7.79
C LEU A 362 41.28 25.35 -8.89
N GLY A 363 41.72 25.86 -10.04
CA GLY A 363 41.98 25.07 -11.26
C GLY A 363 40.90 25.29 -12.35
N PRO A 364 41.10 24.74 -13.56
CA PRO A 364 40.20 24.95 -14.69
C PRO A 364 38.78 24.43 -14.39
N VAL A 365 37.76 25.14 -14.87
CA VAL A 365 36.37 24.72 -14.74
C VAL A 365 36.11 23.52 -15.65
N THR A 366 35.66 22.41 -15.07
CA THR A 366 35.30 21.18 -15.80
C THR A 366 33.84 20.78 -15.59
N GLY A 367 33.13 21.45 -14.68
CA GLY A 367 31.69 21.31 -14.49
C GLY A 367 30.98 22.65 -14.36
N VAL A 368 29.74 22.73 -14.83
CA VAL A 368 28.87 23.90 -14.63
C VAL A 368 27.55 23.45 -14.01
N LEU A 369 27.14 24.12 -12.93
CA LEU A 369 25.79 24.01 -12.36
C LEU A 369 25.13 25.38 -12.46
N HIS A 370 24.17 25.51 -13.37
CA HIS A 370 23.49 26.76 -13.66
C HIS A 370 22.12 26.81 -12.98
N GLY A 371 22.07 27.49 -11.83
CA GLY A 371 20.85 27.72 -11.04
C GLY A 371 20.39 29.18 -11.02
N ALA A 372 21.00 30.07 -11.80
CA ALA A 372 20.64 31.48 -11.81
C ALA A 372 19.25 31.69 -12.44
N GLY A 373 18.44 32.53 -11.79
CA GLY A 373 17.11 32.84 -12.27
C GLY A 373 16.38 33.79 -11.33
N ARG A 374 15.33 34.41 -11.86
CA ARG A 374 14.36 35.17 -11.09
C ARG A 374 12.96 34.74 -11.51
N ASN A 375 12.04 34.72 -10.56
CA ASN A 375 10.63 34.53 -10.84
C ASN A 375 9.84 35.71 -10.26
N GLU A 376 9.21 36.49 -11.14
CA GLU A 376 8.39 37.65 -10.84
C GLU A 376 7.06 37.50 -11.60
N PRO A 377 6.04 36.83 -11.04
CA PRO A 377 4.81 36.51 -11.76
C PRO A 377 4.09 37.77 -12.28
N ALA A 378 3.60 37.69 -13.52
CA ALA A 378 2.86 38.74 -14.21
C ALA A 378 1.84 38.12 -15.17
N ALA A 379 0.58 38.53 -15.05
CA ALA A 379 -0.48 38.09 -15.95
C ALA A 379 -0.20 38.50 -17.40
N LEU A 380 -0.64 37.68 -18.36
CA LEU A 380 -0.33 37.86 -19.78
C LEU A 380 -0.78 39.23 -20.32
N HIS A 381 -1.89 39.76 -19.80
CA HIS A 381 -2.42 41.08 -20.19
C HIS A 381 -1.45 42.24 -19.87
N GLY A 382 -0.64 42.10 -18.82
CA GLY A 382 0.24 43.15 -18.28
C GLY A 382 1.72 42.90 -18.57
N LEU A 383 2.04 41.75 -19.17
CA LEU A 383 3.40 41.37 -19.51
C LEU A 383 3.90 42.17 -20.72
N ASP A 384 5.16 42.63 -20.73
CA ASP A 384 5.77 43.30 -21.87
C ASP A 384 7.05 42.57 -22.33
N GLU A 385 7.65 43.01 -23.43
CA GLU A 385 8.88 42.40 -23.94
C GLU A 385 10.05 42.56 -22.95
N ALA A 386 10.11 43.67 -22.21
CA ALA A 386 11.16 43.89 -21.23
C ALA A 386 11.12 42.84 -20.11
N ALA A 387 9.92 42.41 -19.70
CA ALA A 387 9.73 41.31 -18.76
C ALA A 387 10.16 39.96 -19.33
N LEU A 388 9.89 39.69 -20.62
CA LEU A 388 10.38 38.47 -21.31
C LEU A 388 11.91 38.40 -21.33
N HIS A 389 12.56 39.43 -21.88
CA HIS A 389 14.03 39.54 -21.91
C HIS A 389 14.60 39.48 -20.50
N GLY A 390 13.89 40.08 -19.55
CA GLY A 390 14.24 40.07 -18.15
C GLY A 390 14.29 38.68 -17.52
N ALA A 391 13.36 37.79 -17.88
CA ALA A 391 13.34 36.40 -17.41
C ALA A 391 14.39 35.54 -18.12
N LEU A 392 14.62 35.79 -19.40
CA LEU A 392 15.62 35.10 -20.23
C LEU A 392 17.05 35.43 -19.82
N ALA A 393 17.34 36.70 -19.52
CA ALA A 393 18.69 37.20 -19.25
C ALA A 393 19.49 36.36 -18.23
N PRO A 394 19.01 36.05 -17.01
CA PRO A 394 19.80 35.28 -16.05
C PRO A 394 19.88 33.79 -16.35
N LYS A 395 18.94 33.22 -17.14
CA LYS A 395 18.85 31.79 -17.44
C LYS A 395 19.56 31.44 -18.74
N VAL A 396 19.11 32.01 -19.85
CA VAL A 396 19.60 31.70 -21.19
C VAL A 396 20.86 32.53 -21.47
N GLY A 397 20.75 33.86 -21.39
CA GLY A 397 21.90 34.76 -21.60
C GLY A 397 23.01 34.51 -20.57
N GLY A 398 22.65 34.25 -19.32
CA GLY A 398 23.59 33.94 -18.25
C GLY A 398 24.33 32.63 -18.45
N LEU A 399 23.65 31.57 -18.90
CA LEU A 399 24.31 30.32 -19.26
C LEU A 399 25.25 30.52 -20.46
N GLN A 400 24.83 31.26 -21.49
CA GLN A 400 25.69 31.57 -22.64
C GLN A 400 26.95 32.32 -22.21
N ALA A 401 26.82 33.34 -21.37
CA ALA A 401 27.95 34.10 -20.83
C ALA A 401 28.94 33.22 -20.04
N VAL A 402 28.43 32.21 -19.34
CA VAL A 402 29.26 31.21 -18.64
C VAL A 402 29.97 30.29 -19.62
N LEU A 403 29.25 29.74 -20.61
CA LEU A 403 29.82 28.86 -21.63
C LEU A 403 30.91 29.57 -22.44
N ASP A 404 30.72 30.85 -22.75
CA ASP A 404 31.72 31.68 -23.44
C ASP A 404 32.96 31.99 -22.58
N ALA A 405 32.85 31.86 -21.26
CA ALA A 405 33.92 32.17 -20.30
C ALA A 405 34.77 30.96 -19.89
N VAL A 406 34.32 29.74 -20.19
CA VAL A 406 35.02 28.48 -19.85
C VAL A 406 35.52 27.77 -21.10
N ASP A 407 36.49 26.86 -20.96
CA ASP A 407 36.91 25.97 -22.05
C ASP A 407 35.90 24.82 -22.20
N THR A 408 34.91 24.99 -23.10
CA THR A 408 33.85 23.99 -23.33
C THR A 408 34.40 22.64 -23.82
N GLY A 409 35.61 22.58 -24.38
CA GLY A 409 36.28 21.34 -24.74
C GLY A 409 36.76 20.51 -23.55
N ARG A 410 36.78 21.08 -22.34
CA ARG A 410 37.13 20.40 -21.07
C ARG A 410 35.92 20.12 -20.19
N LEU A 411 34.74 20.60 -20.56
CA LEU A 411 33.54 20.36 -19.76
C LEU A 411 33.19 18.88 -19.79
N ARG A 412 33.02 18.32 -18.59
CA ARG A 412 32.60 16.95 -18.34
C ARG A 412 31.16 16.88 -17.84
N LEU A 413 30.67 17.97 -17.25
CA LEU A 413 29.32 18.07 -16.71
C LEU A 413 28.73 19.46 -16.92
N LEU A 414 27.52 19.53 -17.46
CA LEU A 414 26.65 20.70 -17.46
C LEU A 414 25.31 20.31 -16.83
N VAL A 415 24.95 20.96 -15.72
CA VAL A 415 23.64 20.83 -15.09
C VAL A 415 22.95 22.19 -15.14
N THR A 416 21.72 22.24 -15.63
CA THR A 416 20.90 23.46 -15.63
C THR A 416 19.62 23.22 -14.85
N PHE A 417 19.20 24.20 -14.06
CA PHE A 417 17.96 24.12 -13.29
C PHE A 417 16.83 24.80 -14.07
N GLY A 418 16.10 23.96 -14.79
CA GLY A 418 14.86 24.30 -15.46
C GLY A 418 13.66 24.24 -14.52
N SER A 419 12.47 24.27 -15.11
CA SER A 419 11.21 24.08 -14.39
C SER A 419 10.18 23.41 -15.28
N ILE A 420 9.34 22.55 -14.69
CA ILE A 420 8.18 21.96 -15.37
C ILE A 420 7.24 23.03 -15.95
N ILE A 421 7.27 24.26 -15.42
CA ILE A 421 6.51 25.40 -15.96
C ILE A 421 6.88 25.68 -17.42
N GLY A 422 8.12 25.41 -17.87
CA GLY A 422 8.47 25.52 -19.29
C GLY A 422 7.75 24.50 -20.18
N ARG A 423 7.34 23.36 -19.63
CA ARG A 423 6.63 22.29 -20.35
C ARG A 423 5.13 22.37 -20.22
N ALA A 424 4.64 22.85 -19.09
CA ALA A 424 3.23 22.90 -18.75
C ALA A 424 2.61 24.29 -18.87
N GLY A 425 3.41 25.35 -18.81
CA GLY A 425 2.92 26.68 -18.47
C GLY A 425 2.48 26.78 -17.01
N LEU A 426 2.22 28.01 -16.56
CA LEU A 426 1.55 28.32 -15.30
C LEU A 426 0.92 29.70 -15.43
N ALA A 427 -0.31 29.87 -14.94
CA ALA A 427 -0.99 31.16 -15.01
C ALA A 427 -0.15 32.27 -14.34
N GLY A 428 0.09 33.38 -15.05
CA GLY A 428 0.93 34.48 -14.59
C GLY A 428 2.44 34.29 -14.78
N GLU A 429 2.88 33.26 -15.50
CA GLU A 429 4.30 32.86 -15.56
C GLU A 429 4.84 32.73 -16.99
N ALA A 430 4.22 33.36 -17.99
CA ALA A 430 4.57 33.12 -19.40
C ALA A 430 6.04 33.42 -19.74
N HIS A 431 6.61 34.49 -19.18
CA HIS A 431 8.02 34.86 -19.28
C HIS A 431 8.95 33.86 -18.58
N TYR A 432 8.59 33.41 -17.38
CA TYR A 432 9.36 32.38 -16.67
C TYR A 432 9.28 31.03 -17.38
N ALA A 433 8.11 30.66 -17.91
CA ALA A 433 7.88 29.47 -18.70
C ALA A 433 8.77 29.46 -19.95
N LEU A 434 8.74 30.55 -20.73
CA LEU A 434 9.60 30.72 -21.90
C LEU A 434 11.08 30.59 -21.57
N ALA A 435 11.54 31.23 -20.49
CA ALA A 435 12.94 31.17 -20.10
C ALA A 435 13.41 29.75 -19.71
N ASN A 436 12.52 28.92 -19.16
CA ASN A 436 12.85 27.52 -18.86
C ASN A 436 12.77 26.63 -20.11
N GLU A 437 11.82 26.87 -21.02
CA GLU A 437 11.75 26.20 -22.33
C GLU A 437 13.06 26.41 -23.11
N TRP A 438 13.51 27.66 -23.23
CA TRP A 438 14.75 27.97 -23.95
C TRP A 438 16.02 27.49 -23.25
N LEU A 439 16.02 27.44 -21.91
CA LEU A 439 17.13 26.86 -21.15
C LEU A 439 17.26 25.35 -21.41
N ALA A 440 16.14 24.64 -21.50
CA ALA A 440 16.14 23.21 -21.83
C ALA A 440 16.67 22.98 -23.25
N GLU A 441 16.22 23.76 -24.23
CA GLU A 441 16.72 23.69 -25.61
C GLU A 441 18.21 24.01 -25.71
N LEU A 442 18.69 25.04 -25.01
CA LEU A 442 20.12 25.39 -24.99
C LEU A 442 20.95 24.26 -24.37
N THR A 443 20.45 23.62 -23.32
CA THR A 443 21.14 22.48 -22.68
C THR A 443 21.23 21.28 -23.63
N GLU A 444 20.15 21.00 -24.37
CA GLU A 444 20.10 19.94 -25.37
C GLU A 444 21.04 20.23 -26.56
N ALA A 445 21.10 21.49 -27.02
CA ALA A 445 22.04 21.91 -28.06
C ALA A 445 23.50 21.73 -27.63
N VAL A 446 23.84 22.11 -26.40
CA VAL A 446 25.19 21.92 -25.83
C VAL A 446 25.54 20.42 -25.75
N ALA A 447 24.58 19.57 -25.37
CA ALA A 447 24.78 18.11 -25.37
C ALA A 447 25.13 17.59 -26.77
N GLY A 448 24.50 18.13 -27.82
CA GLY A 448 24.80 17.80 -29.21
C GLY A 448 26.16 18.31 -29.69
N TRP A 449 26.58 19.50 -29.25
CA TRP A 449 27.88 20.09 -29.60
C TRP A 449 29.06 19.44 -28.85
N HIS A 450 28.82 18.92 -27.64
CA HIS A 450 29.83 18.35 -26.75
C HIS A 450 29.41 16.96 -26.26
N PRO A 451 29.52 15.90 -27.09
CA PRO A 451 29.07 14.56 -26.75
C PRO A 451 29.82 13.91 -25.57
N ASP A 452 31.05 14.36 -25.29
CA ASP A 452 31.85 13.91 -24.15
C ASP A 452 31.48 14.63 -22.83
N CYS A 453 30.64 15.67 -22.90
CA CYS A 453 30.14 16.40 -21.74
C CYS A 453 28.76 15.85 -21.34
N ARG A 454 28.62 15.41 -20.08
CA ARG A 454 27.31 15.03 -19.54
C ARG A 454 26.45 16.27 -19.35
N CYS A 455 25.43 16.46 -20.17
CA CYS A 455 24.52 17.60 -20.08
C CYS A 455 23.14 17.18 -19.55
N LEU A 456 22.62 17.89 -18.54
CA LEU A 456 21.32 17.63 -17.91
C LEU A 456 20.59 18.92 -17.53
N CYS A 457 19.43 19.15 -18.13
CA CYS A 457 18.44 20.12 -17.68
C CYS A 457 17.45 19.43 -16.75
N LEU A 458 17.48 19.81 -15.48
CA LEU A 458 16.56 19.30 -14.46
C LEU A 458 15.39 20.26 -14.33
N GLU A 459 14.26 19.90 -14.91
CA GLU A 459 13.02 20.67 -14.89
C GLU A 459 12.24 20.38 -13.62
N TRP A 460 12.54 21.14 -12.57
CA TRP A 460 11.95 20.93 -11.25
C TRP A 460 10.50 21.41 -11.18
N SER A 461 9.68 20.63 -10.47
CA SER A 461 8.42 21.10 -9.88
C SER A 461 8.70 21.92 -8.61
N VAL A 462 7.65 22.28 -7.87
CA VAL A 462 7.77 23.09 -6.66
C VAL A 462 8.49 22.33 -5.55
N TRP A 463 9.40 22.97 -4.82
CA TRP A 463 10.10 22.41 -3.66
C TRP A 463 9.44 22.88 -2.37
N SER A 464 9.52 22.08 -1.31
CA SER A 464 9.13 22.47 0.05
C SER A 464 10.33 22.99 0.85
N GLY A 465 10.09 23.97 1.73
CA GLY A 465 11.06 24.43 2.74
C GLY A 465 12.32 25.14 2.23
N VAL A 466 12.52 25.29 0.92
CA VAL A 466 13.70 25.96 0.33
C VAL A 466 13.33 26.61 -1.01
N GLY A 467 13.84 27.83 -1.27
CA GLY A 467 13.85 28.47 -2.59
C GLY A 467 12.64 29.34 -2.90
N MET A 468 12.49 29.75 -4.17
CA MET A 468 11.50 30.77 -4.59
C MET A 468 10.03 30.36 -4.38
N GLY A 469 9.75 29.06 -4.28
CA GLY A 469 8.40 28.50 -4.09
C GLY A 469 7.94 28.40 -2.62
N GLU A 470 8.78 28.78 -1.66
CA GLU A 470 8.57 28.52 -0.22
C GLU A 470 7.47 29.37 0.43
N ARG A 471 6.88 30.35 -0.25
CA ARG A 471 5.79 31.13 0.35
C ARG A 471 4.67 30.16 0.74
N LEU A 472 4.40 30.01 2.04
CA LEU A 472 3.43 29.04 2.60
C LEU A 472 2.08 29.09 1.84
N SER A 473 1.61 30.29 1.51
CA SER A 473 0.37 30.49 0.73
C SER A 473 0.40 29.91 -0.69
N VAL A 474 1.58 29.85 -1.33
CA VAL A 474 1.78 29.26 -2.66
C VAL A 474 1.77 27.74 -2.56
N VAL A 475 2.49 27.15 -1.60
CA VAL A 475 2.51 25.70 -1.39
C VAL A 475 1.13 25.17 -1.04
N GLU A 476 0.40 25.87 -0.16
CA GLU A 476 -0.99 25.52 0.18
C GLU A 476 -1.94 25.64 -1.03
N SER A 477 -1.77 26.66 -1.87
CA SER A 477 -2.58 26.81 -3.08
C SER A 477 -2.30 25.70 -4.09
N LEU A 478 -1.04 25.37 -4.33
CA LEU A 478 -0.65 24.30 -5.25
C LEU A 478 -1.09 22.93 -4.74
N ALA A 479 -1.03 22.69 -3.43
CA ALA A 479 -1.56 21.48 -2.82
C ALA A 479 -3.07 21.33 -3.05
N ARG A 480 -3.83 22.44 -2.98
CA ARG A 480 -5.27 22.47 -3.31
C ARG A 480 -5.53 22.12 -4.79
N ASP A 481 -4.61 22.48 -5.68
CA ASP A 481 -4.68 22.13 -7.12
C ASP A 481 -4.16 20.70 -7.40
N GLY A 482 -3.79 19.94 -6.38
CA GLY A 482 -3.31 18.55 -6.49
C GLY A 482 -1.83 18.42 -6.85
N ILE A 483 -1.04 19.48 -6.68
CA ILE A 483 0.40 19.49 -6.90
C ILE A 483 1.13 19.16 -5.60
N THR A 484 2.03 18.17 -5.63
CA THR A 484 2.83 17.77 -4.46
C THR A 484 4.23 18.37 -4.54
N ALA A 485 4.64 19.07 -3.49
CA ALA A 485 5.97 19.65 -3.39
C ALA A 485 7.06 18.60 -3.20
N ILE A 486 8.26 18.89 -3.73
CA ILE A 486 9.47 18.07 -3.65
C ILE A 486 10.21 18.39 -2.35
N PRO A 487 10.35 17.43 -1.43
CA PRO A 487 11.21 17.58 -0.26
C PRO A 487 12.69 17.71 -0.66
N PRO A 488 13.49 18.56 0.01
CA PRO A 488 14.87 18.80 -0.40
C PRO A 488 15.76 17.57 -0.46
N ASP A 489 15.65 16.70 0.53
CA ASP A 489 16.35 15.42 0.60
C ASP A 489 16.02 14.51 -0.60
N ARG A 490 14.74 14.37 -0.95
CA ARG A 490 14.29 13.57 -2.09
C ARG A 490 14.70 14.16 -3.43
N GLY A 491 14.67 15.49 -3.56
CA GLY A 491 15.14 16.18 -4.77
C GLY A 491 16.64 16.01 -4.99
N VAL A 492 17.45 16.16 -3.94
CA VAL A 492 18.91 15.94 -3.99
C VAL A 492 19.25 14.48 -4.29
N GLU A 493 18.55 13.52 -3.67
CA GLU A 493 18.69 12.09 -3.96
C GLU A 493 18.42 11.77 -5.44
N LEU A 494 17.33 12.30 -6.00
CA LEU A 494 17.02 12.11 -7.42
C LEU A 494 18.05 12.76 -8.33
N MET A 495 18.54 13.96 -7.99
CA MET A 495 19.61 14.60 -8.75
C MET A 495 20.86 13.71 -8.79
N ARG A 496 21.32 13.21 -7.63
CA ARG A 496 22.48 12.31 -7.54
C ARG A 496 22.33 11.10 -8.46
N ARG A 497 21.15 10.48 -8.41
CA ARG A 497 20.82 9.33 -9.27
C ARG A 497 20.86 9.70 -10.75
N LEU A 498 20.23 10.81 -11.15
CA LEU A 498 20.18 11.25 -12.55
C LEU A 498 21.57 11.62 -13.09
N LEU A 499 22.43 12.22 -12.26
CA LEU A 499 23.81 12.53 -12.62
C LEU A 499 24.66 11.27 -12.79
N ALA A 500 24.41 10.27 -11.96
CA ALA A 500 25.10 8.99 -12.04
C ALA A 500 24.61 8.10 -13.19
N ASP A 501 23.40 8.33 -13.71
CA ASP A 501 22.83 7.58 -14.84
C ASP A 501 23.30 8.19 -16.17
N PRO A 502 24.16 7.52 -16.95
CA PRO A 502 24.59 8.01 -18.25
C PRO A 502 23.52 7.87 -19.36
N ASP A 503 22.44 7.11 -19.13
CA ASP A 503 21.42 6.82 -20.13
C ASP A 503 20.20 7.76 -20.05
N VAL A 504 20.08 8.60 -19.01
CA VAL A 504 18.97 9.57 -18.96
C VAL A 504 19.13 10.67 -20.03
N PRO A 505 18.02 11.12 -20.65
CA PRO A 505 18.06 12.14 -21.68
C PRO A 505 18.57 13.50 -21.15
N PRO A 506 19.04 14.40 -22.04
CA PRO A 506 19.55 15.71 -21.64
C PRO A 506 18.54 16.62 -20.94
N VAL A 507 17.23 16.33 -21.04
CA VAL A 507 16.20 17.07 -20.32
C VAL A 507 15.31 16.09 -19.56
N VAL A 508 15.14 16.36 -18.27
CA VAL A 508 14.39 15.51 -17.35
C VAL A 508 13.48 16.36 -16.48
N VAL A 509 12.19 16.04 -16.44
CA VAL A 509 11.24 16.64 -15.51
C VAL A 509 11.30 15.91 -14.19
N VAL A 510 11.40 16.63 -13.07
CA VAL A 510 11.34 16.04 -11.73
C VAL A 510 10.15 16.59 -10.97
N SER A 511 9.22 15.73 -10.57
CA SER A 511 7.96 16.14 -9.96
C SER A 511 7.35 15.07 -9.04
N GLY A 512 6.55 15.51 -8.08
CA GLY A 512 5.50 14.69 -7.48
C GLY A 512 4.25 14.69 -8.36
N ARG A 513 3.06 14.76 -7.75
CA ARG A 513 1.84 15.02 -8.51
C ARG A 513 1.86 16.42 -9.10
N THR A 514 1.32 16.60 -10.30
CA THR A 514 1.20 17.92 -10.96
C THR A 514 -0.25 18.40 -11.05
N GLY A 515 -1.17 17.82 -10.28
CA GLY A 515 -2.60 18.13 -10.42
C GLY A 515 -3.16 17.82 -11.81
N ARG A 516 -4.27 18.50 -12.15
CA ARG A 516 -4.93 18.40 -13.46
C ARG A 516 -4.46 19.54 -14.36
N VAL A 517 -3.34 19.34 -15.05
CA VAL A 517 -2.82 20.28 -16.05
C VAL A 517 -3.03 19.68 -17.44
N ASP A 518 -3.86 20.32 -18.28
CA ASP A 518 -4.28 19.81 -19.59
C ASP A 518 -3.31 20.15 -20.74
N THR A 519 -2.29 20.95 -20.47
CA THR A 519 -1.24 21.38 -21.41
C THR A 519 -0.05 20.41 -21.49
N VAL A 520 -0.01 19.37 -20.66
CA VAL A 520 0.99 18.30 -20.71
C VAL A 520 0.29 16.97 -20.89
N ARG A 521 0.56 16.31 -22.02
CA ARG A 521 0.10 14.94 -22.23
C ARG A 521 0.93 13.99 -21.37
N ARG A 522 0.26 13.12 -20.63
CA ARG A 522 0.85 11.96 -19.95
C ARG A 522 0.55 10.73 -20.78
N ALA A 523 1.44 9.72 -20.72
CA ALA A 523 1.12 8.43 -21.29
C ALA A 523 -0.20 7.93 -20.69
N ALA A 524 -1.14 7.53 -21.54
CA ALA A 524 -2.37 6.89 -21.09
C ALA A 524 -2.07 5.42 -20.87
N GLY A 525 -2.28 4.93 -19.65
CA GLY A 525 -2.38 3.51 -19.37
C GLY A 525 -3.85 3.13 -19.33
N GLU A 526 -4.25 2.12 -20.08
CA GLU A 526 -5.55 1.49 -19.85
C GLU A 526 -5.45 0.65 -18.58
N LEU A 527 -6.40 0.84 -17.66
CA LEU A 527 -6.49 0.00 -16.47
C LEU A 527 -7.09 -1.35 -16.87
N PRO A 528 -6.54 -2.47 -16.37
CA PRO A 528 -7.12 -3.78 -16.63
C PRO A 528 -8.53 -3.84 -16.01
N LEU A 529 -9.42 -4.59 -16.64
CA LEU A 529 -10.78 -4.77 -16.15
C LEU A 529 -10.79 -5.73 -14.94
N LEU A 530 -10.63 -5.19 -13.73
CA LEU A 530 -10.54 -5.94 -12.48
C LEU A 530 -11.50 -5.36 -11.42
N ARG A 531 -12.00 -6.22 -10.51
CA ARG A 531 -13.05 -5.89 -9.52
C ARG A 531 -12.79 -4.62 -8.73
N PHE A 532 -11.56 -4.44 -8.25
CA PHE A 532 -11.19 -3.38 -7.32
C PHE A 532 -10.63 -2.13 -8.01
N LEU A 533 -10.62 -2.10 -9.35
CA LEU A 533 -10.21 -0.96 -10.17
C LEU A 533 -11.41 -0.16 -10.69
N GLY A 534 -12.38 0.12 -9.81
CA GLY A 534 -13.64 0.80 -10.13
C GLY A 534 -13.47 2.22 -10.65
N ARG A 535 -13.56 3.22 -9.76
CA ARG A 535 -13.43 4.64 -10.12
C ARG A 535 -12.02 5.15 -9.83
N PRO A 536 -11.13 5.31 -10.83
CA PRO A 536 -9.83 5.92 -10.61
C PRO A 536 -9.98 7.40 -10.23
N LEU A 537 -9.37 7.78 -9.11
CA LEU A 537 -9.27 9.17 -8.64
C LEU A 537 -7.94 9.80 -9.03
N VAL A 538 -6.87 9.00 -8.97
CA VAL A 538 -5.50 9.39 -9.30
C VAL A 538 -4.91 8.28 -10.14
N HIS A 539 -4.34 8.61 -11.29
CA HIS A 539 -3.65 7.65 -12.12
C HIS A 539 -2.43 8.30 -12.79
N TYR A 540 -1.26 7.85 -12.37
CA TYR A 540 0.04 8.13 -12.95
C TYR A 540 0.64 6.78 -13.35
N PRO A 541 0.51 6.34 -14.62
CA PRO A 541 0.99 5.03 -15.03
C PRO A 541 2.46 4.82 -14.68
N GLY A 542 2.79 3.66 -14.09
CA GLY A 542 4.14 3.35 -13.62
C GLY A 542 4.55 4.06 -12.32
N VAL A 543 3.65 4.81 -11.67
CA VAL A 543 3.98 5.62 -10.49
C VAL A 543 2.93 5.48 -9.38
N GLU A 544 1.66 5.73 -9.66
CA GLU A 544 0.61 5.76 -8.64
C GLU A 544 -0.77 5.46 -9.22
N LEU A 545 -1.57 4.71 -8.47
CA LEU A 545 -3.00 4.52 -8.72
C LEU A 545 -3.77 4.67 -7.41
N VAL A 546 -4.82 5.48 -7.41
CA VAL A 546 -5.82 5.51 -6.34
C VAL A 546 -7.19 5.34 -6.95
N THR A 547 -7.92 4.33 -6.49
CA THR A 547 -9.24 3.96 -7.00
C THR A 547 -10.22 3.79 -5.86
N GLU A 548 -11.50 4.05 -6.14
CA GLU A 548 -12.60 3.78 -5.24
C GLU A 548 -13.53 2.72 -5.81
N VAL A 549 -14.09 1.93 -4.91
CA VAL A 549 -15.02 0.87 -5.25
C VAL A 549 -16.06 0.74 -4.16
N GLU A 550 -17.32 0.60 -4.58
CA GLU A 550 -18.44 0.35 -3.67
C GLU A 550 -18.57 -1.15 -3.42
N LEU A 551 -18.77 -1.51 -2.16
CA LEU A 551 -19.00 -2.87 -1.66
C LEU A 551 -20.41 -2.96 -1.08
N ASN A 552 -21.14 -4.01 -1.42
CA ASN A 552 -22.44 -4.33 -0.84
C ASN A 552 -22.77 -5.82 -0.99
N ALA A 553 -23.63 -6.35 -0.11
CA ALA A 553 -23.95 -7.78 -0.10
C ALA A 553 -24.62 -8.30 -1.39
N GLY A 554 -25.25 -7.42 -2.17
CA GLY A 554 -25.92 -7.76 -3.43
C GLY A 554 -24.97 -7.96 -4.61
N THR A 555 -23.78 -7.35 -4.59
CA THR A 555 -22.78 -7.48 -5.66
C THR A 555 -21.52 -8.22 -5.25
N ASP A 556 -21.22 -8.22 -3.96
CA ASP A 556 -20.05 -8.85 -3.35
C ASP A 556 -20.53 -10.01 -2.47
N HIS A 557 -20.84 -11.14 -3.12
CA HIS A 557 -21.53 -12.27 -2.49
C HIS A 557 -20.77 -12.89 -1.32
N TYR A 558 -19.44 -12.72 -1.27
CA TYR A 558 -18.60 -13.18 -0.16
C TYR A 558 -18.95 -12.51 1.18
N LEU A 559 -19.52 -11.30 1.17
CA LEU A 559 -19.85 -10.58 2.40
C LEU A 559 -20.87 -11.34 3.25
N ALA A 560 -21.86 -11.97 2.61
CA ALA A 560 -22.90 -12.74 3.28
C ALA A 560 -22.34 -13.97 4.02
N ASP A 561 -21.19 -14.49 3.58
CA ASP A 561 -20.51 -15.64 4.18
C ASP A 561 -19.38 -15.22 5.14
N HIS A 562 -19.22 -13.93 5.44
CA HIS A 562 -18.22 -13.42 6.38
C HIS A 562 -18.87 -12.49 7.42
N LEU A 563 -19.88 -13.04 8.09
CA LEU A 563 -20.69 -12.40 9.12
C LEU A 563 -20.13 -12.71 10.51
N LEU A 564 -19.66 -11.68 11.22
CA LEU A 564 -19.19 -11.81 12.60
C LEU A 564 -19.96 -10.84 13.49
N ASP A 565 -20.61 -11.36 14.54
CA ASP A 565 -21.42 -10.59 15.49
C ASP A 565 -22.42 -9.64 14.80
N GLY A 566 -23.10 -10.12 13.75
CA GLY A 566 -24.08 -9.34 12.99
C GLY A 566 -23.51 -8.33 12.00
N ASN A 567 -22.18 -8.23 11.87
CA ASN A 567 -21.50 -7.31 10.97
C ASN A 567 -20.93 -8.06 9.76
N LEU A 568 -21.23 -7.60 8.53
CA LEU A 568 -20.55 -8.10 7.33
C LEU A 568 -19.16 -7.47 7.27
N LEU A 569 -18.12 -8.29 7.30
CA LEU A 569 -16.74 -7.80 7.26
C LEU A 569 -16.13 -8.08 5.88
N LEU A 570 -15.33 -7.14 5.38
CA LEU A 570 -14.44 -7.42 4.26
C LEU A 570 -13.36 -8.42 4.73
N PRO A 571 -13.30 -9.63 4.15
CA PRO A 571 -12.29 -10.61 4.53
C PRO A 571 -10.89 -10.10 4.16
N ALA A 572 -9.89 -10.41 5.00
CA ALA A 572 -8.50 -10.02 4.76
C ALA A 572 -7.98 -10.49 3.38
N VAL A 573 -8.47 -11.64 2.91
CA VAL A 573 -8.13 -12.20 1.59
C VAL A 573 -8.57 -11.33 0.42
N PHE A 574 -9.75 -10.69 0.51
CA PHE A 574 -10.22 -9.74 -0.50
C PHE A 574 -9.55 -8.37 -0.35
N GLY A 575 -9.18 -8.00 0.88
CA GLY A 575 -8.31 -6.85 1.14
C GLY A 575 -6.97 -6.93 0.44
N MET A 576 -6.29 -8.08 0.57
CA MET A 576 -5.04 -8.37 -0.11
C MET A 576 -5.22 -8.38 -1.64
N GLU A 577 -6.28 -9.02 -2.13
CA GLU A 577 -6.60 -9.04 -3.57
C GLU A 577 -6.77 -7.62 -4.12
N ALA A 578 -7.54 -6.77 -3.43
CA ALA A 578 -7.75 -5.38 -3.84
C ALA A 578 -6.43 -4.60 -3.92
N MET A 579 -5.57 -4.74 -2.90
CA MET A 579 -4.25 -4.12 -2.88
C MET A 579 -3.34 -4.62 -4.01
N VAL A 580 -3.36 -5.92 -4.32
CA VAL A 580 -2.58 -6.52 -5.40
C VAL A 580 -3.07 -6.08 -6.77
N GLN A 581 -4.38 -6.04 -7.01
CA GLN A 581 -4.94 -5.52 -8.27
C GLN A 581 -4.52 -4.07 -8.51
N ALA A 582 -4.64 -3.21 -7.50
CA ALA A 582 -4.22 -1.81 -7.60
C ALA A 582 -2.70 -1.68 -7.81
N GLY A 583 -1.89 -2.45 -7.09
CA GLY A 583 -0.44 -2.39 -7.21
C GLY A 583 0.10 -2.90 -8.54
N THR A 584 -0.44 -4.01 -9.05
CA THR A 584 -0.11 -4.57 -10.37
C THR A 584 -0.48 -3.59 -11.48
N ALA A 585 -1.66 -2.96 -11.39
CA ALA A 585 -2.08 -1.94 -12.36
C ALA A 585 -1.23 -0.66 -12.29
N ALA A 586 -0.90 -0.17 -11.08
CA ALA A 586 -0.04 1.00 -10.89
C ALA A 586 1.36 0.80 -11.48
N ALA A 587 1.94 -0.39 -11.28
CA ALA A 587 3.25 -0.75 -11.79
C ALA A 587 3.24 -1.14 -13.29
N GLY A 588 2.06 -1.32 -13.90
CA GLY A 588 1.93 -1.74 -15.29
C GLY A 588 2.49 -3.15 -15.55
N ARG A 589 2.38 -4.04 -14.56
CA ARG A 589 2.93 -5.40 -14.64
C ARG A 589 1.81 -6.44 -14.66
N THR A 590 2.16 -7.70 -14.91
CA THR A 590 1.19 -8.81 -15.01
C THR A 590 1.58 -10.03 -14.19
N ASP A 591 2.81 -10.06 -13.71
CA ASP A 591 3.33 -11.11 -12.85
C ASP A 591 2.89 -10.89 -11.40
N LEU A 592 2.95 -11.96 -10.61
CA LEU A 592 2.36 -12.00 -9.28
C LEU A 592 3.36 -11.54 -8.22
N PRO A 593 3.05 -10.54 -7.38
CA PRO A 593 3.96 -10.08 -6.35
C PRO A 593 3.95 -11.01 -5.12
N VAL A 594 5.08 -11.03 -4.42
CA VAL A 594 5.15 -11.40 -3.00
C VAL A 594 4.61 -10.24 -2.17
N ILE A 595 3.75 -10.55 -1.20
CA ILE A 595 3.19 -9.56 -0.27
C ILE A 595 4.07 -9.58 0.98
N GLU A 596 4.65 -8.44 1.35
CA GLU A 596 5.45 -8.26 2.56
C GLU A 596 4.77 -7.27 3.51
N ALA A 597 4.99 -7.47 4.82
CA ALA A 597 4.51 -6.58 5.88
C ALA A 597 3.03 -6.22 5.71
N ALA A 598 2.19 -7.22 5.44
CA ALA A 598 0.75 -7.03 5.40
C ALA A 598 0.24 -6.78 6.82
N GLU A 599 -0.46 -5.68 7.04
CA GLU A 599 -1.07 -5.33 8.31
C GLU A 599 -2.58 -5.17 8.11
N PHE A 600 -3.36 -5.76 9.02
CA PHE A 600 -4.82 -5.65 9.06
C PHE A 600 -5.23 -4.86 10.30
N GLU A 601 -4.97 -3.56 10.29
CA GLU A 601 -5.10 -2.71 11.48
C GLU A 601 -6.55 -2.54 11.96
N ARG A 602 -7.50 -2.54 11.02
CA ARG A 602 -8.92 -2.27 11.29
C ARG A 602 -9.82 -3.09 10.38
N PRO A 603 -10.93 -3.64 10.89
CA PRO A 603 -11.93 -4.28 10.05
C PRO A 603 -12.63 -3.25 9.17
N VAL A 604 -12.94 -3.62 7.93
CA VAL A 604 -13.85 -2.83 7.08
C VAL A 604 -15.23 -3.45 7.21
N VAL A 605 -16.18 -2.69 7.79
CA VAL A 605 -17.56 -3.16 7.95
C VAL A 605 -18.42 -2.67 6.79
N VAL A 606 -19.25 -3.58 6.26
CA VAL A 606 -20.28 -3.28 5.26
C VAL A 606 -21.65 -3.42 5.92
N PRO A 607 -22.51 -2.38 5.89
CA PRO A 607 -23.86 -2.48 6.42
C PRO A 607 -24.67 -3.56 5.68
N PRO A 608 -25.42 -4.45 6.37
CA PRO A 608 -26.18 -5.54 5.73
C PRO A 608 -27.11 -5.10 4.60
N ASP A 609 -27.83 -3.99 4.80
CA ASP A 609 -28.77 -3.41 3.82
C ASP A 609 -28.21 -2.15 3.14
N GLY A 610 -26.89 -1.95 3.17
CA GLY A 610 -26.25 -0.73 2.70
C GLY A 610 -24.99 -1.00 1.89
N THR A 611 -24.22 0.07 1.72
CA THR A 611 -22.97 0.03 0.96
C THR A 611 -21.86 0.72 1.74
N THR A 612 -20.64 0.29 1.51
CA THR A 612 -19.41 0.98 1.98
C THR A 612 -18.51 1.21 0.78
N VAL A 613 -17.93 2.40 0.67
CA VAL A 613 -16.89 2.67 -0.33
C VAL A 613 -15.53 2.39 0.29
N VAL A 614 -14.71 1.59 -0.38
CA VAL A 614 -13.29 1.44 -0.07
C VAL A 614 -12.45 2.15 -1.12
N ARG A 615 -11.34 2.73 -0.67
CA ARG A 615 -10.34 3.39 -1.48
C ARG A 615 -9.06 2.58 -1.40
N VAL A 616 -8.59 2.13 -2.55
CA VAL A 616 -7.33 1.38 -2.67
C VAL A 616 -6.30 2.31 -3.31
N ALA A 617 -5.17 2.48 -2.64
CA ALA A 617 -4.05 3.29 -3.09
C ALA A 617 -2.82 2.41 -3.31
N ALA A 618 -2.07 2.69 -4.37
CA ALA A 618 -0.85 2.02 -4.74
C ALA A 618 0.17 3.05 -5.23
N ALA A 619 1.39 3.00 -4.69
CA ALA A 619 2.49 3.88 -5.10
C ALA A 619 3.75 3.05 -5.39
N VAL A 620 4.19 3.06 -6.65
CA VAL A 620 5.45 2.47 -7.07
C VAL A 620 6.55 3.25 -6.39
N THR A 621 7.34 2.57 -5.57
CA THR A 621 8.32 3.15 -4.66
C THR A 621 9.75 2.81 -5.11
N ASP A 622 9.92 1.67 -5.80
CA ASP A 622 11.13 1.20 -6.49
C ASP A 622 10.74 0.37 -7.73
N ASP A 623 11.70 -0.03 -8.58
CA ASP A 623 11.43 -0.74 -9.86
C ASP A 623 10.61 -2.04 -9.69
N GLY A 624 10.73 -2.69 -8.53
CA GLY A 624 9.96 -3.86 -8.15
C GLY A 624 9.26 -3.74 -6.81
N THR A 625 9.01 -2.53 -6.28
CA THR A 625 8.17 -2.33 -5.07
C THR A 625 7.06 -1.35 -5.27
N VAL A 626 5.89 -1.76 -4.77
CA VAL A 626 4.73 -0.91 -4.63
C VAL A 626 4.30 -0.92 -3.17
N GLU A 627 4.18 0.26 -2.55
CA GLU A 627 3.49 0.40 -1.27
C GLU A 627 1.99 0.51 -1.55
N VAL A 628 1.17 -0.24 -0.80
CA VAL A 628 -0.28 -0.33 -1.03
C VAL A 628 -1.06 -0.16 0.27
N ALA A 629 -2.23 0.47 0.18
CA ALA A 629 -3.12 0.69 1.31
C ALA A 629 -4.58 0.63 0.88
N LEU A 630 -5.44 0.09 1.75
CA LEU A 630 -6.89 0.09 1.62
C LEU A 630 -7.51 0.88 2.78
N ARG A 631 -8.41 1.79 2.45
CA ARG A 631 -9.10 2.68 3.40
C ARG A 631 -10.60 2.63 3.20
N SER A 632 -11.38 2.73 4.27
CA SER A 632 -12.85 2.79 4.20
C SER A 632 -13.37 4.22 4.28
N ALA A 633 -14.51 4.48 3.63
CA ALA A 633 -15.29 5.70 3.80
C ALA A 633 -15.76 5.88 5.26
N GLU A 634 -15.84 4.81 6.04
CA GLU A 634 -16.18 4.85 7.47
C GLU A 634 -15.25 5.78 8.27
N THR A 635 -13.96 5.79 7.93
CA THR A 635 -12.97 6.69 8.57
C THR A 635 -12.72 7.95 7.75
N GLY A 636 -13.60 8.30 6.82
CA GLY A 636 -13.38 9.38 5.85
C GLY A 636 -12.11 9.19 5.01
N PHE A 637 -11.67 7.94 4.85
CA PHE A 637 -10.39 7.56 4.23
C PHE A 637 -9.14 8.12 4.93
N ALA A 638 -9.24 8.50 6.20
CA ALA A 638 -8.12 9.09 6.95
C ALA A 638 -7.17 8.04 7.55
N ALA A 639 -7.65 6.81 7.77
CA ALA A 639 -6.89 5.72 8.38
C ALA A 639 -6.78 4.52 7.44
N ASP A 640 -5.59 3.94 7.39
CA ASP A 640 -5.35 2.64 6.75
C ASP A 640 -6.13 1.56 7.50
N HIS A 641 -6.85 0.74 6.75
CA HIS A 641 -7.47 -0.47 7.29
C HIS A 641 -6.51 -1.62 7.04
N PHE A 642 -6.10 -1.77 5.78
CA PHE A 642 -5.06 -2.69 5.37
C PHE A 642 -3.91 -1.92 4.73
N ARG A 643 -2.69 -2.39 4.94
CA ARG A 643 -1.51 -1.95 4.18
C ARG A 643 -0.58 -3.11 3.91
N ALA A 644 0.21 -3.01 2.86
CA ALA A 644 1.27 -3.97 2.56
C ALA A 644 2.32 -3.36 1.65
N ARG A 645 3.41 -4.10 1.44
CA ARG A 645 4.39 -3.89 0.39
C ARG A 645 4.33 -5.02 -0.62
N LEU A 646 4.19 -4.70 -1.89
CA LEU A 646 4.26 -5.68 -2.98
C LEU A 646 5.67 -5.73 -3.55
N ARG A 647 6.21 -6.95 -3.71
CA ARG A 647 7.55 -7.22 -4.22
C ARG A 647 7.48 -8.10 -5.44
N PHE A 648 8.05 -7.60 -6.50
CA PHE A 648 7.64 -7.95 -7.84
C PHE A 648 8.75 -8.76 -8.57
N ASP A 649 9.91 -8.97 -7.95
CA ASP A 649 10.99 -9.80 -8.49
C ASP A 649 11.56 -10.73 -7.40
N ALA A 650 10.67 -11.26 -6.54
CA ALA A 650 11.04 -11.98 -5.32
C ALA A 650 11.42 -13.46 -5.53
N GLY A 651 11.45 -13.93 -6.78
CA GLY A 651 11.83 -15.31 -7.15
C GLY A 651 10.73 -16.34 -6.95
N ASP A 652 11.12 -17.62 -7.02
CA ASP A 652 10.22 -18.77 -6.86
C ASP A 652 9.68 -18.91 -5.42
N VAL A 653 8.63 -19.70 -5.24
CA VAL A 653 8.11 -20.04 -3.90
C VAL A 653 9.14 -20.90 -3.16
N PRO A 654 9.59 -20.50 -1.96
CA PRO A 654 10.52 -21.29 -1.17
C PRO A 654 9.93 -22.65 -0.79
N ASP A 655 10.72 -23.71 -0.94
CA ASP A 655 10.43 -25.03 -0.37
C ASP A 655 10.95 -25.13 1.08
N GLY A 656 10.52 -26.16 1.79
CA GLY A 656 10.93 -26.48 3.16
C GLY A 656 9.78 -26.46 4.18
N PRO A 657 10.10 -26.42 5.48
CA PRO A 657 9.13 -26.59 6.56
C PRO A 657 8.16 -25.41 6.60
N PRO A 658 6.87 -25.56 6.99
CA PRO A 658 6.31 -26.71 7.72
C PRO A 658 6.21 -28.02 6.93
N GLU A 659 6.53 -29.12 7.61
CA GLU A 659 6.50 -30.48 7.05
C GLU A 659 5.16 -31.17 7.30
N GLN A 660 4.80 -32.06 6.38
CA GLN A 660 3.65 -32.96 6.53
C GLN A 660 3.84 -33.93 7.70
N ALA A 661 2.74 -34.40 8.28
CA ALA A 661 2.76 -35.53 9.19
C ALA A 661 3.33 -36.78 8.49
N ALA A 662 4.04 -37.61 9.25
CA ALA A 662 4.65 -38.81 8.70
C ALA A 662 3.58 -39.78 8.16
N ASP A 663 3.88 -40.42 7.04
CA ASP A 663 3.01 -41.43 6.44
C ASP A 663 2.65 -42.54 7.44
N GLY A 664 1.41 -43.03 7.36
CA GLY A 664 0.92 -44.15 8.16
C GLY A 664 0.24 -43.78 9.48
N VAL A 665 0.09 -42.49 9.81
CA VAL A 665 -0.84 -42.04 10.86
C VAL A 665 -2.22 -41.81 10.24
N PRO A 666 -3.30 -42.47 10.70
CA PRO A 666 -4.65 -42.18 10.22
C PRO A 666 -5.06 -40.74 10.52
N GLY A 667 -5.76 -40.10 9.57
CA GLY A 667 -6.30 -38.75 9.72
C GLY A 667 -7.14 -38.58 10.98
N VAL A 668 -7.16 -37.36 11.51
CA VAL A 668 -7.85 -36.98 12.75
C VAL A 668 -9.35 -37.23 12.58
N ALA A 669 -10.00 -37.77 13.63
CA ALA A 669 -11.43 -38.03 13.66
C ALA A 669 -12.25 -36.73 13.85
N LEU A 670 -12.10 -35.80 12.92
CA LEU A 670 -12.70 -34.46 12.92
C LEU A 670 -13.30 -34.21 11.54
N ASP A 671 -14.60 -33.89 11.48
CA ASP A 671 -15.28 -33.44 10.27
C ASP A 671 -15.34 -31.90 10.28
N PRO A 672 -14.53 -31.19 9.48
CA PRO A 672 -14.51 -29.73 9.50
C PRO A 672 -15.88 -29.08 9.28
N ALA A 673 -16.74 -29.68 8.46
CA ALA A 673 -18.06 -29.13 8.15
C ALA A 673 -19.00 -29.16 9.36
N ALA A 674 -18.95 -30.23 10.15
CA ALA A 674 -19.82 -30.41 11.31
C ALA A 674 -19.20 -29.86 12.61
N ASP A 675 -17.89 -30.02 12.77
CA ASP A 675 -17.21 -29.78 14.05
C ASP A 675 -16.54 -28.41 14.14
N LEU A 676 -16.21 -27.76 13.02
CA LEU A 676 -15.48 -26.48 13.00
C LEU A 676 -16.35 -25.29 12.56
N TYR A 677 -17.04 -25.38 11.42
CA TYR A 677 -17.86 -24.27 10.92
C TYR A 677 -19.16 -24.11 11.73
N GLY A 678 -19.35 -22.91 12.29
CA GLY A 678 -20.39 -22.57 13.25
C GLY A 678 -19.82 -22.45 14.67
N PRO A 679 -19.41 -23.56 15.33
CA PRO A 679 -18.90 -23.52 16.70
C PRO A 679 -17.57 -22.78 16.87
N VAL A 680 -16.63 -22.96 15.94
CA VAL A 680 -15.26 -22.40 16.01
C VAL A 680 -15.02 -21.36 14.91
N LEU A 681 -15.46 -21.67 13.69
CA LEU A 681 -15.23 -20.87 12.48
C LEU A 681 -16.55 -20.21 12.06
N PHE A 682 -16.61 -18.89 12.01
CA PHE A 682 -17.85 -18.16 11.69
C PHE A 682 -18.18 -18.11 10.19
N GLN A 683 -17.27 -18.59 9.35
CA GLN A 683 -17.37 -18.49 7.90
C GLN A 683 -18.52 -19.31 7.30
N GLY A 684 -19.25 -18.67 6.39
CA GLY A 684 -20.33 -19.26 5.60
C GLY A 684 -19.84 -20.08 4.39
N GLY A 685 -20.79 -20.59 3.61
CA GLY A 685 -20.58 -21.71 2.68
C GLY A 685 -19.46 -21.51 1.65
N ARG A 686 -19.30 -20.31 1.10
CA ARG A 686 -18.24 -20.01 0.11
C ARG A 686 -16.82 -20.17 0.64
N PHE A 687 -16.63 -20.06 1.95
CA PHE A 687 -15.34 -20.17 2.61
C PHE A 687 -15.10 -21.54 3.26
N GLN A 688 -16.07 -22.45 3.19
CA GLN A 688 -15.95 -23.78 3.81
C GLN A 688 -15.08 -24.73 2.98
N ARG A 689 -13.76 -24.52 3.03
CA ARG A 689 -12.80 -25.25 2.18
C ARG A 689 -12.02 -26.35 2.87
N LEU A 690 -12.06 -26.43 4.19
CA LEU A 690 -11.40 -27.52 4.93
C LEU A 690 -12.10 -28.86 4.62
N ARG A 691 -11.32 -29.90 4.31
CA ARG A 691 -11.84 -31.24 3.98
C ARG A 691 -11.51 -32.29 5.03
N GLY A 692 -10.35 -32.18 5.68
CA GLY A 692 -9.95 -33.08 6.75
C GLY A 692 -8.58 -32.71 7.31
N TYR A 693 -8.28 -33.19 8.51
CA TYR A 693 -7.01 -32.97 9.18
C TYR A 693 -6.23 -34.28 9.26
N HIS A 694 -4.96 -34.24 8.85
CA HIS A 694 -3.97 -35.28 9.14
C HIS A 694 -3.32 -35.06 10.50
N ARG A 695 -3.23 -33.80 10.94
CA ARG A 695 -2.75 -33.40 12.26
C ARG A 695 -3.43 -32.14 12.76
N ALA A 696 -3.89 -32.17 14.00
CA ALA A 696 -4.37 -31.02 14.76
C ALA A 696 -3.74 -31.05 16.17
N ALA A 697 -2.68 -30.28 16.38
CA ALA A 697 -1.95 -30.17 17.64
C ALA A 697 -1.83 -28.69 18.04
N ALA A 698 -1.46 -28.36 19.28
CA ALA A 698 -1.43 -26.96 19.72
C ALA A 698 -0.53 -26.05 18.88
N ARG A 699 0.50 -26.61 18.21
CA ARG A 699 1.48 -25.82 17.45
C ARG A 699 1.65 -26.28 16.00
N ARG A 700 0.87 -27.27 15.56
CA ARG A 700 1.08 -27.89 14.24
C ARG A 700 -0.24 -28.32 13.62
N VAL A 701 -0.39 -27.98 12.35
CA VAL A 701 -1.51 -28.37 11.50
C VAL A 701 -0.99 -29.06 10.26
N ASP A 702 -1.72 -30.07 9.83
CA ASP A 702 -1.60 -30.69 8.51
C ASP A 702 -3.00 -31.06 8.05
N ALA A 703 -3.48 -30.46 6.96
CA ALA A 703 -4.87 -30.57 6.54
C ALA A 703 -5.05 -30.43 5.03
N ASP A 704 -6.13 -31.00 4.54
CA ASP A 704 -6.56 -30.90 3.16
C ASP A 704 -7.52 -29.71 2.99
N VAL A 705 -7.26 -28.88 1.98
CA VAL A 705 -8.05 -27.70 1.64
C VAL A 705 -8.48 -27.76 0.18
N ALA A 706 -9.76 -27.52 -0.07
CA ALA A 706 -10.30 -27.53 -1.42
C ALA A 706 -10.07 -26.20 -2.14
N VAL A 707 -9.86 -26.32 -3.45
CA VAL A 707 -9.81 -25.22 -4.41
C VAL A 707 -10.89 -25.48 -5.44
N GLU A 708 -11.93 -24.65 -5.46
CA GLU A 708 -13.08 -24.87 -6.34
C GLU A 708 -13.63 -23.54 -6.88
N PRO A 709 -14.16 -23.53 -8.12
CA PRO A 709 -14.81 -22.36 -8.69
C PRO A 709 -15.95 -21.89 -7.77
N THR A 710 -16.03 -20.58 -7.53
CA THR A 710 -17.05 -20.01 -6.64
C THR A 710 -17.50 -18.67 -7.17
N ASP A 711 -18.80 -18.43 -7.03
CA ASP A 711 -19.44 -17.18 -7.42
C ASP A 711 -19.20 -16.11 -6.34
N TRP A 712 -18.12 -15.34 -6.50
CA TRP A 712 -17.69 -14.31 -5.57
C TRP A 712 -18.37 -12.96 -5.79
N PHE A 713 -18.81 -12.67 -7.02
CA PHE A 713 -19.32 -11.37 -7.43
C PHE A 713 -20.53 -11.51 -8.36
N ALA A 714 -21.40 -10.51 -8.40
CA ALA A 714 -22.48 -10.47 -9.38
C ALA A 714 -21.93 -10.51 -10.83
N GLY A 715 -22.59 -11.23 -11.72
CA GLY A 715 -22.06 -11.56 -13.07
C GLY A 715 -21.84 -10.40 -14.06
N PHE A 716 -22.16 -9.16 -13.68
CA PHE A 716 -21.80 -7.96 -14.46
C PHE A 716 -20.50 -7.30 -13.97
N LEU A 717 -19.93 -7.78 -12.86
CA LEU A 717 -18.64 -7.36 -12.34
C LEU A 717 -17.52 -8.25 -12.87
N PRO A 718 -16.29 -7.73 -12.99
CA PRO A 718 -15.13 -8.56 -13.32
C PRO A 718 -14.85 -9.57 -12.20
N ASP A 719 -14.65 -10.83 -12.56
CA ASP A 719 -14.48 -11.97 -11.63
C ASP A 719 -13.04 -12.47 -11.51
N ARG A 720 -12.12 -11.94 -12.32
CA ARG A 720 -10.71 -12.32 -12.30
C ARG A 720 -10.06 -11.92 -10.96
N LEU A 721 -9.46 -12.93 -10.31
CA LEU A 721 -8.68 -12.80 -9.08
C LEU A 721 -7.22 -13.12 -9.37
N LEU A 722 -6.30 -12.27 -8.93
CA LEU A 722 -4.85 -12.41 -9.17
C LEU A 722 -4.21 -13.37 -8.17
N LEU A 723 -4.69 -13.41 -6.93
CA LEU A 723 -4.12 -14.27 -5.89
C LEU A 723 -4.61 -15.72 -5.95
N GLY A 724 -5.56 -16.07 -6.83
CA GLY A 724 -6.19 -17.40 -6.86
C GLY A 724 -7.42 -17.49 -5.95
N ASP A 725 -7.76 -18.69 -5.45
CA ASP A 725 -9.01 -18.92 -4.68
C ASP A 725 -9.00 -18.24 -3.28
N PRO A 726 -9.86 -17.24 -3.03
CA PRO A 726 -9.97 -16.58 -1.72
C PRO A 726 -10.48 -17.53 -0.63
N GLY A 727 -11.36 -18.46 -0.98
CA GLY A 727 -11.92 -19.42 -0.03
C GLY A 727 -10.85 -20.34 0.53
N MET A 728 -9.97 -20.85 -0.34
CA MET A 728 -8.84 -21.68 0.08
C MET A 728 -7.97 -20.90 1.05
N ARG A 729 -7.63 -19.64 0.72
CA ARG A 729 -6.74 -18.79 1.51
C ARG A 729 -7.32 -18.43 2.87
N ASP A 730 -8.61 -18.16 2.94
CA ASP A 730 -9.30 -17.89 4.19
C ASP A 730 -9.23 -19.13 5.11
N ALA A 731 -9.44 -20.33 4.55
CA ALA A 731 -9.27 -21.58 5.26
C ALA A 731 -7.81 -21.83 5.73
N LEU A 732 -6.79 -21.33 5.02
CA LEU A 732 -5.40 -21.37 5.51
C LEU A 732 -5.20 -20.51 6.76
N MET A 733 -5.85 -19.34 6.83
CA MET A 733 -5.77 -18.46 8.00
C MET A 733 -6.49 -19.10 9.20
N HIS A 734 -7.74 -19.50 8.97
CA HIS A 734 -8.66 -19.87 10.03
C HIS A 734 -8.59 -21.35 10.41
N GLY A 735 -8.11 -22.22 9.54
CA GLY A 735 -7.91 -23.64 9.85
C GLY A 735 -6.87 -23.90 10.94
N ASN A 736 -6.03 -22.91 11.25
CA ASN A 736 -5.12 -22.95 12.41
C ASN A 736 -5.84 -22.79 13.75
N GLN A 737 -7.13 -22.41 13.79
CA GLN A 737 -7.87 -22.26 15.03
C GLN A 737 -8.08 -23.60 15.77
N VAL A 738 -7.90 -24.75 15.11
CA VAL A 738 -7.83 -26.05 15.81
C VAL A 738 -6.71 -26.11 16.84
N CYS A 739 -5.69 -25.25 16.71
CA CYS A 739 -4.60 -25.10 17.67
C CYS A 739 -5.00 -24.32 18.94
N VAL A 740 -6.04 -23.48 18.86
CA VAL A 740 -6.56 -22.63 19.94
C VAL A 740 -8.10 -22.68 19.93
N PRO A 741 -8.68 -23.87 20.13
CA PRO A 741 -10.10 -24.09 19.86
C PRO A 741 -11.04 -23.44 20.89
N ASP A 742 -10.50 -22.93 22.00
CA ASP A 742 -11.21 -22.14 23.01
C ASP A 742 -11.27 -20.63 22.65
N ALA A 743 -10.77 -20.22 21.48
CA ALA A 743 -10.74 -18.83 21.08
C ALA A 743 -11.15 -18.60 19.62
N THR A 744 -11.82 -17.47 19.38
CA THR A 744 -11.98 -16.94 18.02
C THR A 744 -10.75 -16.10 17.68
N LEU A 745 -10.04 -16.49 16.63
CA LEU A 745 -8.84 -15.79 16.16
C LEU A 745 -9.14 -15.01 14.89
N LEU A 746 -8.69 -13.74 14.84
CA LEU A 746 -8.72 -12.91 13.65
C LEU A 746 -7.31 -12.61 13.14
N PRO A 747 -7.09 -12.53 11.82
CA PRO A 747 -5.81 -12.17 11.26
C PRO A 747 -5.50 -10.69 11.51
N THR A 748 -4.29 -10.39 11.98
CA THR A 748 -3.80 -9.01 12.21
C THR A 748 -2.63 -8.63 11.32
N GLY A 749 -1.95 -9.61 10.71
CA GLY A 749 -0.95 -9.33 9.69
C GLY A 749 -0.18 -10.57 9.22
N ILE A 750 0.70 -10.37 8.25
CA ILE A 750 1.56 -11.40 7.64
C ILE A 750 2.92 -10.75 7.36
N GLU A 751 4.02 -11.39 7.77
CA GLU A 751 5.36 -10.87 7.48
C GLU A 751 5.68 -10.99 5.99
N ARG A 752 5.45 -12.16 5.40
CA ARG A 752 5.65 -12.42 3.97
C ARG A 752 4.72 -13.51 3.46
N LEU A 753 4.16 -13.31 2.27
CA LEU A 753 3.31 -14.26 1.56
C LEU A 753 3.76 -14.37 0.10
N HIS A 754 4.14 -15.58 -0.31
CA HIS A 754 4.29 -15.94 -1.71
C HIS A 754 3.00 -16.63 -2.19
N PRO A 755 2.08 -15.90 -2.84
CA PRO A 755 0.77 -16.45 -3.20
C PRO A 755 0.85 -17.47 -4.35
N ALA A 756 -0.06 -18.45 -4.36
CA ALA A 756 -0.14 -19.43 -5.44
C ALA A 756 -0.49 -18.79 -6.78
N GLY A 757 -1.45 -17.86 -6.79
CA GLY A 757 -2.07 -17.36 -8.01
C GLY A 757 -2.70 -18.51 -8.79
N ASP A 758 -2.47 -18.54 -10.10
CA ASP A 758 -3.01 -19.58 -10.98
C ASP A 758 -2.40 -20.98 -10.75
N ARG A 759 -1.33 -21.11 -9.96
CA ARG A 759 -0.69 -22.42 -9.68
C ARG A 759 -1.55 -23.35 -8.84
N ALA A 760 -2.50 -22.82 -8.08
CA ALA A 760 -3.48 -23.61 -7.33
C ALA A 760 -4.70 -24.01 -8.17
N SER A 761 -4.87 -23.39 -9.35
CA SER A 761 -6.06 -23.58 -10.18
C SER A 761 -6.11 -24.99 -10.77
N GLY A 762 -7.22 -25.69 -10.56
CA GLY A 762 -7.47 -27.01 -11.15
C GLY A 762 -6.98 -28.21 -10.34
N GLU A 763 -6.29 -28.00 -9.21
CA GLU A 763 -5.83 -29.10 -8.31
C GLU A 763 -7.00 -29.77 -7.57
N GLY A 764 -8.10 -29.04 -7.34
CA GLY A 764 -9.27 -29.52 -6.61
C GLY A 764 -9.07 -29.61 -5.10
N VAL A 765 -7.99 -30.25 -4.65
CA VAL A 765 -7.58 -30.33 -3.23
C VAL A 765 -6.07 -30.16 -3.11
N LEU A 766 -5.65 -29.30 -2.19
CA LEU A 766 -4.27 -29.06 -1.80
C LEU A 766 -4.05 -29.52 -0.35
N ARG A 767 -2.79 -29.76 0.03
CA ARG A 767 -2.42 -30.07 1.42
C ARG A 767 -1.67 -28.91 2.02
N TYR A 768 -2.17 -28.32 3.10
CA TYR A 768 -1.48 -27.25 3.81
C TYR A 768 -0.97 -27.71 5.18
N CYS A 769 0.23 -27.27 5.52
CA CYS A 769 0.86 -27.53 6.80
C CYS A 769 1.21 -26.21 7.47
N ALA A 770 0.91 -26.09 8.77
CA ALA A 770 1.25 -24.91 9.57
C ALA A 770 2.09 -25.28 10.78
N THR A 771 3.01 -24.40 11.18
CA THR A 771 3.77 -24.54 12.43
C THR A 771 3.82 -23.21 13.16
N GLU A 772 3.49 -23.22 14.45
CA GLU A 772 3.61 -22.05 15.31
C GLU A 772 5.10 -21.70 15.49
N ARG A 773 5.47 -20.47 15.14
CA ARG A 773 6.80 -19.90 15.35
C ARG A 773 6.97 -19.45 16.79
N HIS A 774 6.00 -18.70 17.30
CA HIS A 774 5.91 -18.26 18.69
C HIS A 774 4.51 -17.75 19.02
N ARG A 775 4.27 -17.56 20.33
CA ARG A 775 3.08 -16.94 20.91
C ARG A 775 3.53 -15.76 21.78
N ASP A 776 2.81 -14.64 21.71
CA ASP A 776 2.94 -13.51 22.62
C ASP A 776 1.55 -13.12 23.14
N GLY A 777 1.26 -13.48 24.39
CA GLY A 777 -0.06 -13.33 25.00
C GLY A 777 -1.15 -14.03 24.18
N ASP A 778 -2.06 -13.22 23.64
CA ASP A 778 -3.19 -13.63 22.80
C ASP A 778 -2.88 -13.59 21.29
N THR A 779 -1.62 -13.33 20.91
CA THR A 779 -1.16 -13.34 19.53
C THR A 779 -0.38 -14.61 19.23
N TYR A 780 -0.78 -15.31 18.17
CA TYR A 780 -0.17 -16.56 17.71
C TYR A 780 0.40 -16.33 16.31
N VAL A 781 1.66 -16.75 16.12
CA VAL A 781 2.38 -16.53 14.87
C VAL A 781 2.71 -17.84 14.20
N TYR A 782 2.23 -18.04 12.97
CA TYR A 782 2.37 -19.29 12.21
C TYR A 782 3.12 -19.10 10.89
N ASP A 783 3.91 -20.10 10.52
CA ASP A 783 4.39 -20.29 9.14
C ASP A 783 3.51 -21.35 8.47
N ILE A 784 3.22 -21.20 7.17
CA ILE A 784 2.37 -22.13 6.39
C ILE A 784 3.06 -22.49 5.07
N ALA A 785 3.02 -23.77 4.71
CA ALA A 785 3.36 -24.27 3.38
C ALA A 785 2.15 -25.00 2.77
N VAL A 786 1.82 -24.67 1.53
CA VAL A 786 0.74 -25.32 0.76
C VAL A 786 1.36 -26.11 -0.38
N ARG A 787 1.03 -27.40 -0.47
CA ARG A 787 1.59 -28.34 -1.45
C ARG A 787 0.52 -28.88 -2.39
N ASP A 788 0.90 -29.03 -3.66
CA ASP A 788 0.10 -29.72 -4.67
C ASP A 788 0.13 -31.24 -4.51
N SER A 789 -0.58 -31.95 -5.41
CA SER A 789 -0.62 -33.41 -5.42
C SER A 789 0.73 -34.09 -5.70
N GLU A 790 1.70 -33.35 -6.27
CA GLU A 790 3.09 -33.80 -6.51
C GLU A 790 4.02 -33.47 -5.33
N GLY A 791 3.52 -32.81 -4.29
CA GLY A 791 4.28 -32.41 -3.10
C GLY A 791 5.07 -31.10 -3.25
N ARG A 792 4.91 -30.37 -4.36
CA ARG A 792 5.61 -29.09 -4.60
C ARG A 792 4.92 -27.97 -3.85
N VAL A 793 5.70 -27.06 -3.25
CA VAL A 793 5.12 -25.89 -2.56
C VAL A 793 4.61 -24.88 -3.59
N VAL A 794 3.31 -24.62 -3.56
CA VAL A 794 2.64 -23.66 -4.44
C VAL A 794 2.37 -22.31 -3.77
N GLU A 795 2.22 -22.29 -2.44
CA GLU A 795 2.02 -21.07 -1.66
C GLU A 795 2.75 -21.15 -0.31
N ARG A 796 3.34 -20.01 0.11
CA ARG A 796 4.15 -19.91 1.32
C ARG A 796 3.76 -18.69 2.15
N TRP A 797 3.59 -18.89 3.45
CA TRP A 797 3.33 -17.85 4.42
C TRP A 797 4.41 -17.88 5.49
N ASP A 798 5.00 -16.74 5.77
CA ASP A 798 5.88 -16.54 6.91
C ASP A 798 5.23 -15.52 7.85
N GLY A 799 5.12 -15.90 9.13
CA GLY A 799 4.66 -15.02 10.19
C GLY A 799 3.21 -14.54 10.05
N LEU A 800 2.26 -15.42 9.72
CA LEU A 800 0.83 -15.14 9.87
C LEU A 800 0.51 -14.88 11.34
N ARG A 801 0.04 -13.67 11.66
CA ARG A 801 -0.36 -13.27 13.00
C ARG A 801 -1.87 -13.40 13.16
N LEU A 802 -2.27 -14.20 14.14
CA LEU A 802 -3.65 -14.42 14.54
C LEU A 802 -3.82 -13.94 15.98
N GLN A 803 -4.78 -13.04 16.22
CA GLN A 803 -5.07 -12.51 17.55
C GLN A 803 -6.39 -13.08 18.07
N ALA A 804 -6.38 -13.59 19.31
CA ALA A 804 -7.61 -13.97 19.99
C ALA A 804 -8.43 -12.71 20.33
N VAL A 805 -9.64 -12.63 19.79
CA VAL A 805 -10.57 -11.52 20.05
C VAL A 805 -11.70 -11.91 20.99
N ARG A 806 -11.89 -13.23 21.19
CA ARG A 806 -12.87 -13.81 22.10
C ARG A 806 -12.35 -15.15 22.60
N ARG A 807 -12.55 -15.43 23.89
CA ARG A 807 -12.31 -16.75 24.49
C ARG A 807 -13.61 -17.34 25.05
N THR A 808 -13.73 -18.64 24.99
CA THR A 808 -14.76 -19.40 25.71
C THR A 808 -14.22 -19.79 27.08
N ASP A 809 -15.11 -20.14 28.00
CA ASP A 809 -14.74 -20.60 29.35
C ASP A 809 -14.34 -22.10 29.38
N GLY A 810 -14.17 -22.71 28.20
CA GLY A 810 -13.89 -24.13 28.04
C GLY A 810 -15.12 -25.04 28.23
N SER A 811 -16.30 -24.50 28.55
CA SER A 811 -17.53 -25.27 28.66
C SER A 811 -18.16 -25.53 27.29
N GLY A 812 -18.75 -26.72 27.12
CA GLY A 812 -19.49 -27.06 25.90
C GLY A 812 -19.31 -28.52 25.48
N PRO A 813 -20.10 -29.02 24.51
CA PRO A 813 -19.72 -30.23 23.81
C PRO A 813 -18.50 -29.92 22.93
N TRP A 814 -17.42 -30.65 23.15
CA TRP A 814 -16.21 -30.59 22.35
C TRP A 814 -16.15 -31.78 21.40
N ALA A 815 -15.77 -31.55 20.14
CA ALA A 815 -15.25 -32.66 19.32
C ALA A 815 -13.99 -33.17 20.02
N PRO A 816 -13.90 -34.47 20.39
CA PRO A 816 -12.80 -34.97 21.22
C PRO A 816 -11.40 -34.57 20.72
N PRO A 817 -11.07 -34.60 19.41
CA PRO A 817 -9.76 -34.19 18.94
C PRO A 817 -9.35 -32.74 19.26
N LEU A 818 -10.31 -31.83 19.45
CA LEU A 818 -10.03 -30.43 19.82
C LEU A 818 -9.59 -30.28 21.28
N LEU A 819 -9.93 -31.24 22.15
CA LEU A 819 -9.45 -31.24 23.54
C LEU A 819 -7.94 -31.45 23.63
N GLY A 820 -7.32 -32.15 22.67
CA GLY A 820 -5.86 -32.35 22.64
C GLY A 820 -5.09 -31.02 22.64
N PRO A 821 -5.22 -30.19 21.58
CA PRO A 821 -4.61 -28.87 21.50
C PRO A 821 -4.92 -27.95 22.69
N TYR A 822 -6.17 -27.95 23.16
CA TYR A 822 -6.58 -27.18 24.34
C TYR A 822 -5.81 -27.63 25.60
N LEU A 823 -5.74 -28.94 25.86
CA LEU A 823 -5.06 -29.49 27.02
C LEU A 823 -3.54 -29.30 26.95
N GLU A 824 -2.92 -29.40 25.76
CA GLU A 824 -1.50 -29.10 25.58
C GLU A 824 -1.17 -27.67 26.06
N ARG A 825 -1.99 -26.69 25.64
CA ARG A 825 -1.81 -25.28 26.05
C ARG A 825 -2.13 -25.06 27.53
N ALA A 826 -3.21 -25.64 28.03
CA ALA A 826 -3.58 -25.50 29.43
C ALA A 826 -2.52 -26.09 30.37
N VAL A 827 -1.93 -27.24 30.00
CA VAL A 827 -0.83 -27.86 30.75
C VAL A 827 0.41 -26.98 30.72
N GLU A 828 0.74 -26.39 29.58
CA GLU A 828 1.86 -25.47 29.46
C GLU A 828 1.65 -24.19 30.29
N ASP A 829 0.49 -23.56 30.19
CA ASP A 829 0.17 -22.31 30.90
C ASP A 829 0.13 -22.51 32.42
N VAL A 830 -0.31 -23.68 32.90
CA VAL A 830 -0.41 -23.99 34.34
C VAL A 830 0.88 -24.56 34.92
N LEU A 831 1.56 -25.46 34.21
CA LEU A 831 2.69 -26.23 34.75
C LEU A 831 4.05 -25.81 34.17
N GLY A 832 4.08 -25.00 33.10
CA GLY A 832 5.29 -24.72 32.34
C GLY A 832 5.89 -25.96 31.67
N LEU A 833 5.08 -27.00 31.46
CA LEU A 833 5.50 -28.28 30.90
C LEU A 833 4.99 -28.43 29.48
N THR A 834 5.87 -28.83 28.57
CA THR A 834 5.48 -29.25 27.22
C THR A 834 5.09 -30.73 27.25
N ALA A 835 3.87 -31.02 26.81
CA ALA A 835 3.35 -32.37 26.61
C ALA A 835 2.61 -32.43 25.27
N ALA A 836 2.68 -33.57 24.61
CA ALA A 836 1.86 -33.87 23.45
C ALA A 836 0.61 -34.65 23.91
N VAL A 837 -0.57 -34.18 23.53
CA VAL A 837 -1.86 -34.72 23.99
C VAL A 837 -2.73 -35.09 22.80
N ALA A 838 -3.29 -36.29 22.82
CA ALA A 838 -4.35 -36.70 21.91
C ALA A 838 -5.56 -37.17 22.70
N VAL A 839 -6.75 -36.77 22.26
CA VAL A 839 -8.02 -37.24 22.80
C VAL A 839 -8.83 -37.82 21.66
N GLU A 840 -9.05 -39.13 21.75
CA GLU A 840 -9.63 -39.93 20.68
C GLU A 840 -11.03 -40.39 21.05
N PRO A 841 -12.05 -40.27 20.18
CA PRO A 841 -13.33 -40.92 20.43
C PRO A 841 -13.13 -42.45 20.44
N ASP A 842 -13.78 -43.14 21.38
CA ASP A 842 -13.91 -44.59 21.31
C ASP A 842 -14.84 -44.94 20.14
N ASP A 843 -14.36 -45.77 19.20
CA ASP A 843 -14.99 -46.09 17.91
C ASP A 843 -16.49 -46.50 18.03
N PRO A 844 -17.43 -45.90 17.26
CA PRO A 844 -18.84 -46.31 17.20
C PRO A 844 -19.07 -47.73 16.62
N GLY A 845 -18.02 -48.35 16.03
CA GLY A 845 -18.11 -49.62 15.30
C GLY A 845 -17.81 -50.90 16.09
N VAL A 846 -17.44 -50.83 17.38
CA VAL A 846 -17.15 -52.02 18.21
C VAL A 846 -18.18 -52.10 19.34
N PRO A 847 -18.98 -53.18 19.47
CA PRO A 847 -20.03 -53.25 20.48
C PRO A 847 -19.44 -53.09 21.88
N MET A 848 -20.00 -52.16 22.65
CA MET A 848 -19.77 -52.08 24.09
C MET A 848 -20.15 -53.43 24.72
N ALA A 849 -19.18 -54.11 25.33
CA ALA A 849 -19.52 -55.10 26.35
C ALA A 849 -20.11 -54.30 27.51
N SER A 850 -21.41 -54.46 27.73
CA SER A 850 -22.15 -53.91 28.85
C SER A 850 -21.42 -54.19 30.18
N ASP A 851 -21.28 -53.16 31.00
CA ASP A 851 -20.81 -53.27 32.38
C ASP A 851 -21.58 -54.36 33.15
N PRO A 852 -20.90 -55.31 33.81
CA PRO A 852 -21.54 -56.26 34.69
C PRO A 852 -21.56 -55.67 36.11
N ASP A 853 -22.54 -54.83 36.42
CA ASP A 853 -22.97 -54.64 37.80
C ASP A 853 -24.50 -54.63 37.88
N GLY A 854 -25.02 -55.85 38.08
CA GLY A 854 -26.42 -56.15 38.29
C GLY A 854 -26.49 -57.52 38.96
N SER A 855 -26.57 -57.50 40.29
CA SER A 855 -26.74 -58.66 41.16
C SER A 855 -27.93 -59.53 40.75
N ASP A 856 -27.72 -60.83 40.51
CA ASP A 856 -28.47 -61.93 41.16
C ASP A 856 -28.07 -63.35 40.68
N GLY A 857 -27.60 -64.17 41.63
CA GLY A 857 -28.03 -65.56 41.88
C GLY A 857 -27.81 -66.72 40.88
N GLY A 858 -26.78 -67.54 41.14
CA GLY A 858 -26.87 -69.03 41.16
C GLY A 858 -26.69 -69.85 39.86
N PRO A 859 -26.28 -71.14 39.95
CA PRO A 859 -25.31 -71.74 39.03
C PRO A 859 -25.87 -72.82 38.08
N ASP A 860 -25.27 -72.95 36.89
CA ASP A 860 -24.83 -74.22 36.27
C ASP A 860 -24.53 -74.02 34.78
N GLY A 861 -23.43 -74.62 34.29
CA GLY A 861 -23.21 -74.81 32.85
C GLY A 861 -21.82 -74.42 32.36
N SER A 862 -20.90 -75.38 32.39
CA SER A 862 -19.60 -75.37 31.72
C SER A 862 -19.65 -75.02 30.23
N GLY A 863 -18.81 -74.08 29.78
CA GLY A 863 -18.42 -73.99 28.37
C GLY A 863 -17.85 -72.64 27.91
N GLY A 864 -16.54 -72.60 27.61
CA GLY A 864 -15.98 -71.71 26.60
C GLY A 864 -15.25 -70.45 27.08
N SER A 865 -13.95 -70.57 27.33
CA SER A 865 -12.99 -69.46 27.38
C SER A 865 -12.87 -68.76 26.02
N GLY A 866 -13.29 -67.50 25.90
CA GLY A 866 -13.14 -66.75 24.63
C GLY A 866 -13.46 -65.26 24.62
N ALA A 867 -13.81 -64.60 25.74
CA ALA A 867 -14.32 -63.22 25.71
C ALA A 867 -13.42 -62.14 26.37
N ALA A 868 -12.32 -62.50 27.04
CA ALA A 868 -11.47 -61.51 27.74
C ALA A 868 -10.35 -60.87 26.89
N GLY A 869 -10.00 -61.47 25.73
CA GLY A 869 -8.92 -60.97 24.86
C GLY A 869 -9.30 -59.73 24.03
N GLY A 870 -10.59 -59.57 23.70
CA GLY A 870 -11.06 -58.52 22.80
C GLY A 870 -11.02 -57.10 23.38
N SER A 871 -11.19 -56.92 24.70
CA SER A 871 -11.20 -55.57 25.28
C SER A 871 -9.80 -55.00 25.53
N VAL A 872 -8.84 -55.83 25.92
CA VAL A 872 -7.45 -55.40 26.17
C VAL A 872 -6.72 -55.09 24.88
N GLU A 873 -6.82 -55.96 23.86
CA GLU A 873 -6.18 -55.71 22.56
C GLU A 873 -6.75 -54.47 21.88
N ALA A 874 -8.07 -54.28 21.90
CA ALA A 874 -8.72 -53.07 21.39
C ALA A 874 -8.26 -51.80 22.13
N ARG A 875 -8.20 -51.84 23.47
CA ARG A 875 -7.71 -50.73 24.30
C ARG A 875 -6.24 -50.38 23.99
N ARG A 876 -5.40 -51.40 23.78
CA ARG A 876 -4.00 -51.22 23.41
C ARG A 876 -3.83 -50.63 22.01
N ALA A 877 -4.67 -51.04 21.06
CA ALA A 877 -4.69 -50.47 19.72
C ALA A 877 -5.11 -48.99 19.73
N ARG A 878 -6.15 -48.63 20.50
CA ARG A 878 -6.56 -47.23 20.70
C ARG A 878 -5.46 -46.38 21.33
N THR A 879 -4.75 -46.92 22.32
CA THR A 879 -3.59 -46.25 22.92
C THR A 879 -2.49 -46.00 21.89
N ALA A 880 -2.18 -46.98 21.03
CA ALA A 880 -1.17 -46.82 19.98
C ALA A 880 -1.56 -45.77 18.94
N LEU A 881 -2.84 -45.71 18.56
CA LEU A 881 -3.36 -44.67 17.67
C LEU A 881 -3.25 -43.28 18.30
N ALA A 882 -3.74 -43.12 19.54
CA ALA A 882 -3.69 -41.86 20.27
C ALA A 882 -2.24 -41.39 20.48
N ALA A 883 -1.33 -42.30 20.84
CA ALA A 883 0.10 -42.00 20.95
C ALA A 883 0.73 -41.58 19.61
N SER A 884 0.35 -42.25 18.50
CA SER A 884 0.84 -41.91 17.17
C SER A 884 0.38 -40.53 16.72
N ARG A 885 -0.87 -40.16 17.03
CA ARG A 885 -1.43 -38.83 16.73
C ARG A 885 -0.81 -37.73 17.59
N ALA A 886 -0.67 -37.95 18.90
CA ALA A 886 0.00 -37.00 19.80
C ALA A 886 1.44 -36.69 19.31
N LEU A 887 2.20 -37.73 18.94
CA LEU A 887 3.58 -37.57 18.49
C LEU A 887 3.71 -37.19 17.00
N GLY A 888 2.61 -37.24 16.23
CA GLY A 888 2.57 -36.94 14.80
C GLY A 888 3.37 -37.90 13.92
N ARG A 889 3.59 -39.14 14.39
CA ARG A 889 4.29 -40.21 13.67
C ARG A 889 3.82 -41.57 14.16
N PRO A 890 3.92 -42.63 13.34
CA PRO A 890 3.63 -43.98 13.82
C PRO A 890 4.53 -44.35 15.00
N VAL A 891 3.96 -44.87 16.08
CA VAL A 891 4.72 -45.37 17.24
C VAL A 891 4.32 -46.78 17.64
N THR A 892 5.30 -47.54 18.11
CA THR A 892 5.05 -48.88 18.66
C THR A 892 4.87 -48.79 20.16
N VAL A 893 3.67 -49.11 20.67
CA VAL A 893 3.41 -49.14 22.12
C VAL A 893 3.63 -50.53 22.69
N ARG A 894 4.50 -50.62 23.70
CA ARG A 894 4.75 -51.81 24.54
C ARG A 894 4.17 -51.58 25.94
N TYR A 895 3.97 -52.65 26.70
CA TYR A 895 3.38 -52.56 28.03
C TYR A 895 4.29 -53.23 29.06
N ARG A 896 4.55 -52.51 30.15
CA ARG A 896 5.22 -53.04 31.34
C ARG A 896 4.36 -54.09 32.05
N ALA A 897 4.98 -54.82 32.98
CA ALA A 897 4.28 -55.80 33.82
C ALA A 897 3.21 -55.14 34.73
N ASP A 898 3.38 -53.86 35.07
CA ASP A 898 2.40 -53.04 35.82
C ASP A 898 1.29 -52.44 34.92
N GLY A 899 1.28 -52.75 33.62
CA GLY A 899 0.27 -52.30 32.67
C GLY A 899 0.50 -50.90 32.10
N ARG A 900 1.59 -50.21 32.45
CA ARG A 900 1.91 -48.88 31.91
C ARG A 900 2.42 -48.96 30.47
N PRO A 901 1.93 -48.11 29.54
CA PRO A 901 2.41 -48.07 28.17
C PRO A 901 3.80 -47.42 28.08
N GLU A 902 4.63 -47.94 27.18
CA GLU A 902 5.95 -47.43 26.81
C GLU A 902 6.03 -47.35 25.28
N THR A 903 6.74 -46.36 24.75
CA THR A 903 6.95 -46.21 23.31
C THR A 903 8.42 -46.40 22.95
N ASP A 904 8.67 -46.76 21.70
CA ASP A 904 9.98 -46.72 21.07
C ASP A 904 10.55 -45.29 20.89
N ALA A 905 9.72 -44.26 21.02
CA ALA A 905 10.15 -42.87 21.14
C ALA A 905 10.74 -42.57 22.53
N ALA A 906 11.69 -41.64 22.62
CA ALA A 906 12.12 -41.10 23.90
C ALA A 906 10.95 -40.35 24.56
N GLY A 907 10.74 -40.59 25.87
CA GLY A 907 9.69 -39.94 26.66
C GLY A 907 8.87 -40.92 27.51
N VAL A 908 8.03 -40.35 28.37
CA VAL A 908 7.06 -41.05 29.22
C VAL A 908 5.68 -40.95 28.57
N LEU A 909 4.98 -42.07 28.47
CA LEU A 909 3.63 -42.17 27.95
C LEU A 909 2.63 -42.49 29.08
N SER A 910 1.47 -41.84 29.05
CA SER A 910 0.32 -42.18 29.88
C SER A 910 -0.94 -42.23 29.03
N ALA A 911 -1.82 -43.17 29.33
CA ALA A 911 -3.10 -43.29 28.65
C ALA A 911 -4.23 -43.61 29.64
N ALA A 912 -5.40 -43.06 29.37
CA ALA A 912 -6.62 -43.26 30.12
C ALA A 912 -7.78 -43.51 29.16
N HIS A 913 -8.76 -44.30 29.60
CA HIS A 913 -9.94 -44.64 28.81
C HIS A 913 -11.15 -44.53 29.72
N GLY A 914 -12.16 -43.79 29.27
CA GLY A 914 -13.33 -43.41 30.06
C GLY A 914 -14.12 -42.34 29.32
N ALA A 915 -15.36 -42.09 29.72
CA ALA A 915 -16.23 -41.08 29.11
C ALA A 915 -16.38 -41.17 27.57
N GLY A 916 -16.21 -42.37 27.00
CA GLY A 916 -16.27 -42.60 25.54
C GLY A 916 -15.06 -42.08 24.77
N VAL A 917 -13.93 -41.81 25.46
CA VAL A 917 -12.69 -41.34 24.84
C VAL A 917 -11.46 -42.10 25.34
N THR A 918 -10.41 -42.06 24.54
CA THR A 918 -9.04 -42.44 24.91
C THR A 918 -8.17 -41.19 24.97
N LEU A 919 -7.76 -40.79 26.18
CA LEU A 919 -6.82 -39.70 26.44
C LEU A 919 -5.39 -40.26 26.50
N CYS A 920 -4.48 -39.69 25.72
CA CYS A 920 -3.08 -40.08 25.69
C CYS A 920 -2.19 -38.84 25.84
N VAL A 921 -1.19 -38.92 26.72
CA VAL A 921 -0.25 -37.84 27.00
C VAL A 921 1.18 -38.38 26.92
N ALA A 922 2.02 -37.72 26.12
CA ALA A 922 3.45 -37.99 26.00
C ALA A 922 4.26 -36.76 26.43
N SER A 923 5.30 -36.96 27.24
CA SER A 923 6.22 -35.89 27.68
C SER A 923 7.62 -36.44 27.92
N ASP A 924 8.64 -35.57 27.91
CA ASP A 924 10.01 -35.94 28.31
C ASP A 924 10.17 -36.08 29.84
N THR A 925 9.15 -35.65 30.60
CA THR A 925 9.11 -35.75 32.06
C THR A 925 8.05 -36.75 32.53
N THR A 926 8.05 -37.08 33.82
CA THR A 926 7.05 -38.00 34.37
C THR A 926 5.66 -37.37 34.26
N VAL A 927 4.81 -37.97 33.44
CA VAL A 927 3.42 -37.55 33.24
C VAL A 927 2.46 -38.71 33.47
N SER A 928 1.25 -38.38 33.93
CA SER A 928 0.12 -39.28 34.13
C SER A 928 -1.17 -38.55 33.75
N CYS A 929 -2.10 -39.24 33.09
CA CYS A 929 -3.41 -38.69 32.75
C CYS A 929 -4.55 -39.61 33.20
N ASP A 930 -5.72 -39.01 33.39
CA ASP A 930 -6.96 -39.72 33.69
C ASP A 930 -8.16 -38.98 33.10
N VAL A 931 -9.22 -39.72 32.76
CA VAL A 931 -10.43 -39.18 32.13
C VAL A 931 -11.64 -39.94 32.64
N GLU A 932 -12.63 -39.21 33.16
CA GLU A 932 -13.77 -39.81 33.84
C GLU A 932 -15.09 -39.09 33.67
N THR A 933 -16.18 -39.86 33.70
CA THR A 933 -17.54 -39.33 33.60
C THR A 933 -17.97 -38.79 34.96
N VAL A 934 -18.48 -37.56 35.01
CA VAL A 934 -19.08 -37.01 36.23
C VAL A 934 -20.30 -37.86 36.60
N ALA A 935 -20.22 -38.52 37.77
CA ALA A 935 -21.27 -39.39 38.27
C ALA A 935 -21.91 -38.78 39.52
N ASP A 936 -23.24 -38.89 39.61
CA ASP A 936 -23.98 -38.51 40.81
C ASP A 936 -23.76 -39.57 41.89
N ARG A 937 -23.09 -39.20 42.99
CA ARG A 937 -22.75 -40.08 44.12
C ARG A 937 -23.05 -39.35 45.43
N SER A 938 -23.38 -40.11 46.48
CA SER A 938 -23.62 -39.50 47.79
C SER A 938 -22.34 -38.91 48.39
N GLU A 939 -22.46 -37.93 49.30
CA GLU A 939 -21.31 -37.36 50.02
C GLU A 939 -20.50 -38.45 50.76
N ALA A 940 -21.16 -39.49 51.27
CA ALA A 940 -20.50 -40.61 51.94
C ALA A 940 -19.64 -41.44 50.97
N ASP A 941 -20.13 -41.66 49.75
CA ASP A 941 -19.39 -42.37 48.70
C ASP A 941 -18.17 -41.56 48.26
N TRP A 942 -18.34 -40.26 48.04
CA TRP A 942 -17.22 -39.37 47.71
C TRP A 942 -16.20 -39.26 48.84
N ALA A 943 -16.63 -39.19 50.10
CA ALA A 943 -15.72 -39.19 51.25
C ALA A 943 -14.90 -40.48 51.33
N GLY A 944 -15.48 -41.64 50.97
CA GLY A 944 -14.77 -42.91 50.88
C GLY A 944 -13.73 -42.94 49.76
N LEU A 945 -14.08 -42.39 48.59
CA LEU A 945 -13.22 -42.41 47.39
C LEU A 945 -12.08 -41.39 47.44
N LEU A 946 -12.34 -40.18 47.96
CA LEU A 946 -11.36 -39.09 48.04
C LEU A 946 -10.46 -39.18 49.27
N GLY A 947 -10.91 -39.88 50.31
CA GLY A 947 -10.20 -40.01 51.58
C GLY A 947 -9.79 -38.65 52.15
N ARG A 948 -8.48 -38.41 52.27
CA ARG A 948 -7.92 -37.17 52.80
C ARG A 948 -8.04 -35.96 51.87
N HIS A 949 -8.39 -36.17 50.59
CA HIS A 949 -8.56 -35.11 49.60
C HIS A 949 -10.00 -34.57 49.54
N ARG A 950 -10.91 -35.08 50.38
CA ARG A 950 -12.33 -34.66 50.39
C ARG A 950 -12.52 -33.14 50.57
N ASP A 951 -11.70 -32.52 51.43
CA ASP A 951 -11.83 -31.10 51.74
C ASP A 951 -11.43 -30.23 50.54
N LEU A 952 -10.57 -30.75 49.64
CA LEU A 952 -10.18 -30.10 48.39
C LEU A 952 -11.35 -30.03 47.40
N ALA A 953 -12.20 -31.05 47.35
CA ALA A 953 -13.39 -31.03 46.49
C ALA A 953 -14.40 -29.96 46.94
N GLY A 954 -14.58 -29.80 48.26
CA GLY A 954 -15.40 -28.71 48.82
C GLY A 954 -14.85 -27.32 48.51
N LEU A 955 -13.52 -27.16 48.59
CA LEU A 955 -12.84 -25.92 48.25
C LEU A 955 -13.00 -25.57 46.76
N LEU A 956 -12.78 -26.55 45.86
CA LEU A 956 -12.93 -26.36 44.42
C LEU A 956 -14.38 -26.03 44.02
N ALA A 957 -15.37 -26.71 44.61
CA ALA A 957 -16.78 -26.41 44.35
C ALA A 957 -17.12 -24.96 44.71
N GLY A 958 -16.61 -24.45 45.84
CA GLY A 958 -16.78 -23.06 46.25
C GLY A 958 -16.03 -22.06 45.36
N ASP A 959 -14.76 -22.33 45.06
CA ASP A 959 -13.88 -21.42 44.31
C ASP A 959 -14.25 -21.33 42.82
N LEU A 960 -14.72 -22.42 42.22
CA LEU A 960 -15.09 -22.48 40.80
C LEU A 960 -16.59 -22.28 40.56
N GLY A 961 -17.43 -22.35 41.60
CA GLY A 961 -18.89 -22.26 41.47
C GLY A 961 -19.52 -23.48 40.79
N GLU A 962 -18.85 -24.63 40.86
CA GLU A 962 -19.30 -25.90 40.25
C GLU A 962 -20.01 -26.79 41.28
N ASP A 963 -20.77 -27.80 40.81
CA ASP A 963 -21.40 -28.76 41.71
C ASP A 963 -20.35 -29.66 42.39
N HIS A 964 -20.69 -30.16 43.59
CA HIS A 964 -19.76 -30.96 44.38
C HIS A 964 -19.34 -32.27 43.68
N GLY A 965 -20.21 -32.88 42.87
CA GLY A 965 -19.93 -34.10 42.13
C GLY A 965 -18.86 -33.88 41.05
N THR A 966 -18.95 -32.78 40.30
CA THR A 966 -17.93 -32.36 39.33
C THR A 966 -16.59 -32.10 40.01
N ALA A 967 -16.58 -31.31 41.08
CA ALA A 967 -15.35 -31.01 41.83
C ALA A 967 -14.73 -32.28 42.44
N ALA A 968 -15.55 -33.17 43.01
CA ALA A 968 -15.12 -34.45 43.56
C ALA A 968 -14.54 -35.38 42.50
N THR A 969 -15.17 -35.46 41.32
CA THR A 969 -14.68 -36.26 40.20
C THR A 969 -13.31 -35.75 39.73
N ARG A 970 -13.12 -34.43 39.66
CA ARG A 970 -11.83 -33.80 39.30
C ARG A 970 -10.72 -34.13 40.31
N VAL A 971 -11.02 -34.11 41.61
CA VAL A 971 -10.06 -34.51 42.66
C VAL A 971 -9.76 -36.01 42.59
N TRP A 972 -10.76 -36.85 42.33
CA TRP A 972 -10.57 -38.28 42.20
C TRP A 972 -9.67 -38.64 41.00
N ALA A 973 -9.91 -38.05 39.83
CA ALA A 973 -9.06 -38.22 38.65
C ALA A 973 -7.62 -37.74 38.90
N ALA A 974 -7.44 -36.64 39.64
CA ALA A 974 -6.10 -36.19 40.05
C ALA A 974 -5.40 -37.19 41.00
N ALA A 975 -6.13 -37.85 41.90
CA ALA A 975 -5.59 -38.90 42.76
C ALA A 975 -5.24 -40.17 41.97
N GLU A 976 -6.02 -40.55 40.96
CA GLU A 976 -5.68 -41.64 40.05
C GLU A 976 -4.40 -41.37 39.25
N CYS A 977 -4.20 -40.12 38.82
CA CYS A 977 -2.95 -39.69 38.21
C CYS A 977 -1.74 -39.93 39.13
N LEU A 978 -1.84 -39.60 40.43
CA LEU A 978 -0.76 -39.87 41.40
C LEU A 978 -0.40 -41.35 41.46
N ARG A 979 -1.41 -42.24 41.51
CA ARG A 979 -1.22 -43.69 41.48
C ARG A 979 -0.52 -44.14 40.21
N LYS A 980 -0.98 -43.68 39.04
CA LYS A 980 -0.38 -44.00 37.73
C LYS A 980 1.05 -43.50 37.60
N ALA A 981 1.39 -42.38 38.26
CA ALA A 981 2.75 -41.85 38.33
C ALA A 981 3.67 -42.67 39.27
N GLY A 982 3.13 -43.59 40.07
CA GLY A 982 3.88 -44.37 41.06
C GLY A 982 4.10 -43.62 42.37
N LEU A 983 3.31 -42.58 42.65
CA LEU A 983 3.32 -41.84 43.90
C LEU A 983 2.39 -42.50 44.94
N PRO A 984 2.64 -42.32 46.24
CA PRO A 984 1.72 -42.79 47.27
C PRO A 984 0.32 -42.17 47.12
N ASP A 985 -0.73 -42.94 47.43
CA ASP A 985 -2.12 -42.46 47.53
C ASP A 985 -2.26 -41.27 48.51
N ASP A 986 -1.27 -41.11 49.38
CA ASP A 986 -1.13 -40.00 50.30
C ASP A 986 -0.07 -38.95 49.85
N ALA A 987 0.13 -38.76 48.54
CA ALA A 987 0.84 -37.61 47.99
C ALA A 987 -0.06 -36.34 47.94
N PRO A 988 0.40 -35.17 48.44
CA PRO A 988 -0.46 -33.99 48.61
C PRO A 988 -0.93 -33.41 47.27
N LEU A 989 -2.21 -33.03 47.19
CA LEU A 989 -2.78 -32.29 46.06
C LEU A 989 -3.06 -30.86 46.51
N THR A 990 -2.68 -29.88 45.70
CA THR A 990 -2.92 -28.45 45.96
C THR A 990 -3.62 -27.86 44.74
N ALA A 991 -4.71 -27.13 44.95
CA ALA A 991 -5.32 -26.33 43.89
C ALA A 991 -4.41 -25.11 43.62
N ALA A 992 -3.90 -24.98 42.40
CA ALA A 992 -3.40 -23.71 41.93
C ALA A 992 -4.60 -22.77 41.77
N GLY A 993 -4.56 -21.57 42.35
CA GLY A 993 -5.61 -20.58 42.12
C GLY A 993 -5.74 -20.28 40.63
N ARG A 994 -6.93 -19.83 40.17
CA ARG A 994 -7.15 -19.46 38.75
C ARG A 994 -5.96 -18.63 38.26
N PRO A 995 -5.29 -18.99 37.14
CA PRO A 995 -4.44 -18.04 36.46
C PRO A 995 -5.32 -16.82 36.20
N ARG A 996 -4.93 -15.66 36.75
CA ARG A 996 -5.61 -14.41 36.38
C ARG A 996 -5.40 -14.22 34.88
N PRO A 997 -6.43 -13.80 34.12
CA PRO A 997 -6.27 -13.47 32.71
C PRO A 997 -5.15 -12.45 32.51
#